data_AF-A0A7C4A059-F1
#
_entry.id   AF-A0A7C4A059-F1
#
_cell.length_a   1.000
_cell.length_b   1.000
_cell.length_c   1.000
_cell.angle_alpha   90.00
_cell.angle_beta   90.00
_cell.angle_gamma   90.00
#
_symmetry.space_group_name_H-M   'P 1'
#
loop_
_entity.id
_entity.type
_entity.pdbx_description
1 polymer ?
#
loop_
_entity_poly.entity_id
_entity_poly.type
_entity_poly.pdbx_seq_one_letter_code
_entity_poly.pdbx_strand_id
1 'polypeptide(L)'
;MAKLVKLSLEGQINSGYQVELVEIKEEGQYGRTLAEGISGGLPPADRVYQDYEEWQHQYECLDPTVRAPQKRGKGKLPREISVEACQVAARRLKESFNQWLDYPEFQKIENILRTILSPWEDIRFLVKTKDYDLWQLPWSVWNFFDDYRNAEVAFSPAEFKGVEKPVVARRRKKVRILAVGGESTGIDYQPDQQTLKRLVKVGAAPEFLNQPTPRQVRDRLWEKQWDILFFAGHGDSAEEPQTGMVYLNSADILSPEDLENTLKHAIEKGLKIAIFNSCNGLGLARQLVTEYQIPLVIAMREEVPNRVAQDFLEHFLFQYAQRGEILSVAVRKARERILDDWKERLPSIDWLPVICQNPAVRPPSWQDLQRPISPPQVAVTSLASTTVVMLVRAMGLLQLWEISYFNQMMLQRPPEEPDPRILVVAVTNRDLEKEEDREYMSDKTTEKLLRKLAAYQPQVIGLDIIRDSPRPMGETQAHQKLLQYLQENEDIISVCVARPQEKPETQGYGPPPGVPVKRVGFGDFPISKNGDETIRRQLIAQSLENVDPDDPCQSKFSLSFLLAYRYLEAKGFEIKRTANQEMQFFHRKQEYPSVTMKRWKPGNGGYQKMLADGYQILLNYRSSGEYGWNVARMVTVQEVINGQIKPEEIKGKIILIGYTAKSSNNIDYHSTIYPEKMPGVLIHAHAVSQILSRVIDGRPFLWAFPWWGDALWVFAWAGVGGVLVWGMRRTALMLVASAGAIVPISGLCFLILWQTAGWMPFIPAAVAILLTTAGCAIVYIIYPLLRRQ
;
A
#
# COMPACT_ATOMS: atom_id res chain seq x y z
N MET A 1 1.66 21.31 13.63
CA MET A 1 2.42 20.15 14.17
C MET A 1 2.82 20.53 15.57
N ALA A 2 2.71 19.64 16.56
CA ALA A 2 3.02 20.01 17.94
C ALA A 2 4.52 20.35 18.08
N LYS A 3 4.86 21.32 18.92
CA LYS A 3 6.24 21.69 19.25
C LYS A 3 6.58 21.26 20.68
N LEU A 4 7.81 20.82 20.88
CA LEU A 4 8.38 20.47 22.17
C LEU A 4 9.39 21.54 22.57
N VAL A 5 9.23 22.10 23.76
CA VAL A 5 10.20 23.00 24.39
C VAL A 5 10.77 22.30 25.61
N LYS A 6 12.09 22.29 25.78
CA LYS A 6 12.77 21.76 26.96
C LYS A 6 13.60 22.84 27.64
N LEU A 7 13.23 23.19 28.87
CA LEU A 7 14.04 24.02 29.76
C LEU A 7 14.69 23.16 30.83
N SER A 8 15.97 23.39 31.10
CA SER A 8 16.70 22.83 32.24
C SER A 8 16.99 23.93 33.25
N LEU A 9 16.62 23.70 34.52
CA LEU A 9 16.90 24.61 35.63
C LEU A 9 17.76 23.89 36.65
N GLU A 10 19.01 24.34 36.79
CA GLU A 10 19.99 23.81 37.73
C GLU A 10 20.30 24.87 38.81
N GLY A 11 20.03 24.52 40.06
CA GLY A 11 20.17 25.43 41.19
C GLY A 11 19.26 25.05 42.35
N GLN A 12 19.10 25.97 43.29
CA GLN A 12 18.19 25.87 44.44
C GLN A 12 17.42 27.17 44.61
N ILE A 13 16.25 27.09 45.22
CA ILE A 13 15.34 28.23 45.34
C ILE A 13 15.95 29.46 46.04
N ASN A 14 16.84 29.26 47.00
CA ASN A 14 17.51 30.31 47.78
C ASN A 14 18.80 30.84 47.14
N SER A 15 19.38 30.12 46.18
CA SER A 15 20.62 30.52 45.49
C SER A 15 20.39 31.02 44.06
N GLY A 16 19.17 30.84 43.53
CA GLY A 16 18.86 31.07 42.12
C GLY A 16 19.20 29.87 41.24
N TYR A 17 18.88 30.00 39.95
CA TYR A 17 18.99 28.92 38.97
C TYR A 17 19.74 29.37 37.72
N GLN A 18 20.61 28.50 37.21
CA GLN A 18 21.06 28.54 35.83
C GLN A 18 19.99 27.90 34.96
N VAL A 19 19.57 28.61 33.90
CA VAL A 19 18.51 28.17 33.00
C VAL A 19 19.09 27.90 31.62
N GLU A 20 18.78 26.74 31.06
CA GLU A 20 19.16 26.38 29.70
C GLU A 20 17.92 25.99 28.88
N LEU A 21 17.70 26.66 27.75
CA LEU A 21 16.81 26.19 26.70
C LEU A 21 17.53 25.10 25.92
N VAL A 22 17.32 23.86 26.35
CA VAL A 22 17.97 22.66 25.80
C VAL A 22 17.61 22.47 24.34
N GLU A 23 16.32 22.46 24.00
CA GLU A 23 15.87 22.38 22.61
C GLU A 23 14.43 22.90 22.43
N ILE A 24 14.17 23.47 21.26
CA ILE A 24 12.84 23.63 20.66
C ILE A 24 12.79 22.72 19.44
N LYS A 25 11.84 21.80 19.37
CA LYS A 25 11.77 20.79 18.31
C LYS A 25 10.35 20.59 17.81
N GLU A 26 10.19 20.35 16.52
CA GLU A 26 8.92 19.86 15.97
C GLU A 26 8.71 18.38 16.35
N GLU A 27 7.56 18.02 16.91
CA GLU A 27 7.29 16.62 17.27
C GLU A 27 6.99 15.76 16.02
N GLY A 28 7.88 14.82 15.70
CA GLY A 28 7.73 13.85 14.62
C GLY A 28 8.98 13.00 14.41
N GLN A 29 8.86 11.90 13.63
CA GLN A 29 9.97 10.98 13.35
C GLN A 29 11.16 11.66 12.61
N TYR A 30 10.91 12.81 11.98
CA TYR A 30 11.90 13.66 11.31
C TYR A 30 11.85 15.11 11.82
N GLY A 31 11.45 15.31 13.08
CA GLY A 31 11.29 16.63 13.68
C GLY A 31 12.58 17.44 13.65
N ARG A 32 12.53 18.64 13.07
CA ARG A 32 13.67 19.57 13.01
C ARG A 32 13.84 20.27 14.36
N THR A 33 15.09 20.40 14.81
CA THR A 33 15.46 21.29 15.92
C THR A 33 15.45 22.74 15.42
N LEU A 34 14.68 23.59 16.09
CA LEU A 34 14.45 25.00 15.74
C LEU A 34 15.37 25.95 16.50
N ALA A 35 15.73 25.61 17.74
CA ALA A 35 16.72 26.30 18.57
C ALA A 35 17.23 25.33 19.66
N GLU A 36 18.46 25.49 20.12
CA GLU A 36 19.07 24.69 21.20
C GLU A 36 20.22 25.47 21.86
N GLY A 37 20.56 25.12 23.11
CA GLY A 37 21.78 25.57 23.79
C GLY A 37 21.82 27.05 24.19
N ILE A 38 20.67 27.65 24.52
CA ILE A 38 20.62 29.05 24.98
C ILE A 38 20.59 29.10 26.50
N SER A 39 21.58 29.77 27.09
CA SER A 39 21.68 29.96 28.54
C SER A 39 21.06 31.28 29.00
N GLY A 40 20.52 31.25 30.22
CA GLY A 40 20.02 32.38 30.98
C GLY A 40 20.11 32.06 32.48
N GLY A 41 19.51 32.92 33.30
CA GLY A 41 19.56 32.80 34.74
C GLY A 41 18.27 33.30 35.38
N LEU A 42 17.99 32.79 36.58
CA LEU A 42 16.93 33.28 37.45
C LEU A 42 17.54 33.55 38.83
N PRO A 43 17.20 34.68 39.48
CA PRO A 43 17.69 35.00 40.81
C PRO A 43 17.05 34.09 41.87
N PRO A 44 17.51 34.12 43.14
CA PRO A 44 16.79 33.50 44.24
C PRO A 44 15.30 33.85 44.25
N ALA A 45 14.45 32.87 44.54
CA ALA A 45 13.00 32.97 44.49
C ALA A 45 12.36 32.91 45.89
N ASP A 46 13.09 33.28 46.95
CA ASP A 46 12.63 33.19 48.35
C ASP A 46 11.24 33.82 48.55
N ARG A 47 11.04 35.01 47.96
CA ARG A 47 9.75 35.72 48.02
C ARG A 47 8.63 34.97 47.31
N VAL A 48 8.92 34.35 46.17
CA VAL A 48 7.94 33.56 45.41
C VAL A 48 7.51 32.34 46.22
N TYR A 49 8.47 31.67 46.87
CA TYR A 49 8.17 30.52 47.71
C TYR A 49 7.39 30.90 48.97
N GLN A 50 7.74 32.00 49.63
CA GLN A 50 6.95 32.54 50.75
C GLN A 50 5.52 32.88 50.35
N ASP A 51 5.34 33.50 49.18
CA ASP A 51 4.00 33.81 48.66
C ASP A 51 3.23 32.53 48.27
N TYR A 52 3.93 31.44 47.91
CA TYR A 52 3.35 30.11 47.70
C TYR A 52 2.94 29.44 49.02
N GLU A 53 3.78 29.45 50.05
CA GLU A 53 3.45 28.91 51.38
C GLU A 53 2.25 29.64 51.99
N GLU A 54 2.19 30.97 51.84
CA GLU A 54 1.04 31.76 52.27
C GLU A 54 -0.23 31.36 51.50
N TRP A 55 -0.16 31.27 50.17
CA TRP A 55 -1.30 30.82 49.37
C TRP A 55 -1.75 29.40 49.75
N GLN A 56 -0.81 28.46 49.91
CA GLN A 56 -1.08 27.08 50.29
C GLN A 56 -1.78 27.04 51.65
N HIS A 57 -1.28 27.81 52.63
CA HIS A 57 -1.92 27.92 53.95
C HIS A 57 -3.35 28.45 53.86
N GLN A 58 -3.59 29.51 53.09
CA GLN A 58 -4.94 30.05 52.89
C GLN A 58 -5.85 29.04 52.19
N TYR A 59 -5.36 28.34 51.17
CA TYR A 59 -6.08 27.32 50.42
C TYR A 59 -6.50 26.12 51.30
N GLU A 60 -5.57 25.57 52.09
CA GLU A 60 -5.85 24.50 53.06
C GLU A 60 -6.88 24.91 54.13
N CYS A 61 -7.08 26.22 54.33
CA CYS A 61 -8.06 26.74 55.28
C CYS A 61 -9.47 26.91 54.70
N LEU A 62 -9.65 26.88 53.37
CA LEU A 62 -10.94 27.12 52.72
C LEU A 62 -11.93 25.96 52.84
N ASP A 63 -11.45 24.72 52.91
CA ASP A 63 -12.31 23.55 53.07
C ASP A 63 -11.71 22.56 54.10
N PRO A 64 -12.45 22.18 55.15
CA PRO A 64 -11.98 21.21 56.15
C PRO A 64 -11.66 19.81 55.59
N THR A 65 -12.16 19.51 54.37
CA THR A 65 -11.86 18.26 53.65
C THR A 65 -10.51 18.29 52.93
N VAL A 66 -9.89 19.47 52.82
CA VAL A 66 -8.54 19.72 52.23
C VAL A 66 -7.46 19.76 53.33
N ARG A 67 -7.80 19.36 54.57
CA ARG A 67 -6.86 19.23 55.69
C ARG A 67 -6.62 17.78 56.05
N ALA A 68 -5.35 17.35 56.02
CA ALA A 68 -4.88 16.08 56.56
C ALA A 68 -5.48 15.74 57.94
N PRO A 69 -5.89 14.47 58.19
CA PRO A 69 -6.47 14.03 59.46
C PRO A 69 -5.56 14.31 60.68
N GLN A 70 -4.23 14.26 60.50
CA GLN A 70 -3.25 14.48 61.57
C GLN A 70 -3.14 15.95 62.01
N LYS A 71 -3.43 16.92 61.13
CA LYS A 71 -3.44 18.37 61.45
C LYS A 71 -4.76 18.83 62.08
N ARG A 72 -5.75 17.95 62.23
CA ARG A 72 -7.06 18.27 62.86
C ARG A 72 -6.97 18.47 64.38
N GLY A 73 -5.88 18.03 65.02
CA GLY A 73 -5.71 18.09 66.47
C GLY A 73 -4.55 18.98 66.91
N LYS A 74 -4.85 20.26 67.23
CA LYS A 74 -4.14 21.20 68.13
C LYS A 74 -4.02 22.60 67.51
N GLY A 75 -5.12 23.35 67.56
CA GLY A 75 -5.13 24.79 67.30
C GLY A 75 -6.56 25.29 67.18
N LYS A 76 -6.90 26.41 67.86
CA LYS A 76 -8.14 27.13 67.58
C LYS A 76 -8.16 27.48 66.09
N LEU A 77 -9.26 27.18 65.39
CA LEU A 77 -9.50 27.74 64.05
C LEU A 77 -9.29 29.27 64.13
N PRO A 78 -8.38 29.86 63.34
CA PRO A 78 -8.31 31.30 63.20
C PRO A 78 -9.65 31.81 62.65
N ARG A 79 -9.98 33.08 62.97
CA ARG A 79 -11.12 33.83 62.41
C ARG A 79 -11.34 33.50 60.92
N GLU A 80 -12.61 33.32 60.54
CA GLU A 80 -13.11 33.16 59.17
C GLU A 80 -12.11 33.62 58.10
N ILE A 81 -11.30 32.69 57.60
CA ILE A 81 -10.49 32.93 56.40
C ILE A 81 -11.48 32.95 55.25
N SER A 82 -11.56 34.09 54.57
CA SER A 82 -12.52 34.29 53.50
C SER A 82 -11.92 33.89 52.15
N VAL A 83 -12.78 33.53 51.19
CA VAL A 83 -12.36 33.24 49.81
C VAL A 83 -11.56 34.42 49.23
N GLU A 84 -11.88 35.66 49.63
CA GLU A 84 -11.13 36.84 49.22
C GLU A 84 -9.66 36.82 49.70
N ALA A 85 -9.38 36.33 50.91
CA ALA A 85 -8.01 36.24 51.43
C ALA A 85 -7.15 35.27 50.59
N CYS A 86 -7.71 34.11 50.24
CA CYS A 86 -7.04 33.16 49.34
C CYS A 86 -6.86 33.75 47.93
N GLN A 87 -7.83 34.51 47.41
CA GLN A 87 -7.70 35.21 46.12
C GLN A 87 -6.63 36.30 46.15
N VAL A 88 -6.46 37.01 47.26
CA VAL A 88 -5.38 37.99 47.45
C VAL A 88 -4.03 37.29 47.46
N ALA A 89 -3.88 36.20 48.22
CA ALA A 89 -2.64 35.41 48.25
C ALA A 89 -2.31 34.82 46.87
N ALA A 90 -3.32 34.29 46.16
CA ALA A 90 -3.17 33.79 44.79
C ALA A 90 -2.71 34.88 43.81
N ARG A 91 -3.30 36.08 43.86
CA ARG A 91 -2.86 37.19 43.00
C ARG A 91 -1.43 37.60 43.31
N ARG A 92 -1.08 37.71 44.59
CA ARG A 92 0.27 38.05 45.03
C ARG A 92 1.29 37.02 44.53
N LEU A 93 1.00 35.72 44.64
CA LEU A 93 1.84 34.66 44.09
C LEU A 93 1.97 34.76 42.56
N LYS A 94 0.87 34.98 41.83
CA LYS A 94 0.92 35.15 40.37
C LYS A 94 1.81 36.34 39.99
N GLU A 95 1.67 37.46 40.68
CA GLU A 95 2.46 38.68 40.47
C GLU A 95 3.95 38.44 40.78
N SER A 96 4.27 37.90 41.95
CA SER A 96 5.66 37.63 42.34
C SER A 96 6.33 36.61 41.42
N PHE A 97 5.59 35.57 40.99
CA PHE A 97 6.09 34.52 40.10
C PHE A 97 6.42 35.09 38.70
N ASN A 98 5.53 35.90 38.13
CA ASN A 98 5.80 36.54 36.84
C ASN A 98 6.91 37.59 36.94
N GLN A 99 6.96 38.35 38.03
CA GLN A 99 8.04 39.32 38.26
C GLN A 99 9.41 38.64 38.40
N TRP A 100 9.44 37.42 38.93
CA TRP A 100 10.65 36.60 38.98
C TRP A 100 11.07 36.08 37.60
N LEU A 101 10.11 35.63 36.77
CA LEU A 101 10.37 35.21 35.38
C LEU A 101 10.73 36.39 34.47
N ASP A 102 10.31 37.62 34.80
CA ASP A 102 10.70 38.85 34.09
C ASP A 102 12.17 39.26 34.31
N TYR A 103 12.98 38.43 34.98
CA TYR A 103 14.39 38.70 35.16
C TYR A 103 15.12 38.83 33.80
N PRO A 104 15.99 39.85 33.59
CA PRO A 104 16.57 40.15 32.28
C PRO A 104 17.30 38.98 31.60
N GLU A 105 17.91 38.07 32.37
CA GLU A 105 18.57 36.90 31.80
C GLU A 105 17.59 35.82 31.31
N PHE A 106 16.44 35.65 31.98
CA PHE A 106 15.40 34.72 31.54
C PHE A 106 14.55 35.30 30.39
N GLN A 107 14.35 36.62 30.37
CA GLN A 107 13.66 37.30 29.26
C GLN A 107 14.30 37.03 27.89
N LYS A 108 15.62 36.79 27.84
CA LYS A 108 16.30 36.35 26.60
C LYS A 108 15.71 35.05 26.06
N ILE A 109 15.44 34.08 26.94
CA ILE A 109 14.82 32.80 26.58
C ILE A 109 13.37 33.02 26.17
N GLU A 110 12.61 33.80 26.93
CA GLU A 110 11.20 34.10 26.60
C GLU A 110 11.05 34.78 25.23
N ASN A 111 11.90 35.76 24.91
CA ASN A 111 11.88 36.44 23.62
C ASN A 111 12.11 35.47 22.46
N ILE A 112 13.00 34.48 22.63
CA ILE A 112 13.26 33.46 21.61
C ILE A 112 12.06 32.53 21.47
N LEU A 113 11.47 32.10 22.59
CA LEU A 113 10.24 31.31 22.58
C LEU A 113 9.14 32.03 21.81
N ARG A 114 8.93 33.32 22.08
CA ARG A 114 7.92 34.14 21.40
C ARG A 114 8.19 34.39 19.92
N THR A 115 9.46 34.39 19.52
CA THR A 115 9.88 34.55 18.12
C THR A 115 9.66 33.26 17.31
N ILE A 116 9.86 32.09 17.92
CA ILE A 116 9.85 30.78 17.22
C ILE A 116 8.48 30.09 17.30
N LEU A 117 7.73 30.29 18.39
CA LEU A 117 6.46 29.62 18.65
C LEU A 117 5.28 30.47 18.20
N SER A 118 4.23 29.82 17.69
CA SER A 118 2.96 30.49 17.35
C SER A 118 1.87 30.24 18.39
N PRO A 119 1.02 31.24 18.71
CA PRO A 119 -0.08 31.11 19.69
C PRO A 119 -1.08 29.97 19.42
N TRP A 120 -1.19 29.55 18.15
CA TRP A 120 -2.17 28.56 17.69
C TRP A 120 -1.62 27.13 17.64
N GLU A 121 -0.32 26.95 17.90
CA GLU A 121 0.33 25.65 17.87
C GLU A 121 0.16 24.90 19.20
N ASP A 122 0.02 23.58 19.11
CA ASP A 122 0.09 22.72 20.30
C ASP A 122 1.53 22.69 20.81
N ILE A 123 1.76 23.16 22.03
CA ILE A 123 3.11 23.27 22.60
C ILE A 123 3.19 22.44 23.88
N ARG A 124 4.17 21.54 23.92
CA ARG A 124 4.51 20.79 25.13
C ARG A 124 5.74 21.41 25.75
N PHE A 125 5.57 21.95 26.96
CA PHE A 125 6.62 22.67 27.66
C PHE A 125 7.18 21.81 28.79
N LEU A 126 8.41 21.32 28.66
CA LEU A 126 9.07 20.47 29.67
C LEU A 126 10.04 21.28 30.51
N VAL A 127 9.82 21.27 31.83
CA VAL A 127 10.72 21.86 32.83
C VAL A 127 11.49 20.73 33.50
N LYS A 128 12.81 20.71 33.31
CA LYS A 128 13.72 19.74 33.92
C LYS A 128 14.41 20.37 35.12
N THR A 129 14.27 19.77 36.30
CA THR A 129 14.99 20.22 37.50
C THR A 129 15.09 19.12 38.55
N LYS A 130 16.12 19.19 39.39
CA LYS A 130 16.28 18.32 40.57
C LYS A 130 15.56 18.88 41.79
N ASP A 131 15.33 20.19 41.84
CA ASP A 131 14.75 20.87 42.99
C ASP A 131 13.25 20.56 43.12
N TYR A 132 12.82 20.14 44.31
CA TYR A 132 11.42 19.81 44.58
C TYR A 132 10.55 21.07 44.66
N ASP A 133 11.10 22.16 45.19
CA ASP A 133 10.36 23.40 45.44
C ASP A 133 9.84 23.98 44.10
N LEU A 134 10.59 23.81 43.01
CA LEU A 134 10.14 24.22 41.67
C LEU A 134 8.96 23.41 41.13
N TRP A 135 8.80 22.14 41.54
CA TRP A 135 7.67 21.31 41.13
C TRP A 135 6.37 21.74 41.83
N GLN A 136 6.51 22.36 43.00
CA GLN A 136 5.42 22.94 43.79
C GLN A 136 4.94 24.30 43.25
N LEU A 137 5.77 25.04 42.53
CA LEU A 137 5.33 26.32 41.99
C LEU A 137 4.31 26.14 40.84
N PRO A 138 3.29 27.01 40.72
CA PRO A 138 2.23 26.88 39.73
C PRO A 138 2.64 27.46 38.36
N TRP A 139 3.60 26.83 37.67
CA TRP A 139 4.18 27.33 36.40
C TRP A 139 3.18 27.70 35.30
N SER A 140 1.98 27.13 35.32
CA SER A 140 0.90 27.50 34.39
C SER A 140 0.43 28.94 34.52
N VAL A 141 0.75 29.64 35.61
CA VAL A 141 0.39 31.06 35.82
C VAL A 141 1.36 32.03 35.15
N TRP A 142 2.43 31.53 34.54
CA TRP A 142 3.32 32.36 33.74
C TRP A 142 2.54 32.96 32.57
N ASN A 143 2.62 34.29 32.42
CA ASN A 143 1.90 35.08 31.42
C ASN A 143 2.11 34.57 29.98
N PHE A 144 3.19 33.86 29.70
CA PHE A 144 3.38 33.15 28.44
C PHE A 144 2.20 32.22 28.11
N PHE A 145 1.68 31.47 29.07
CA PHE A 145 0.59 30.52 28.80
C PHE A 145 -0.75 31.20 28.51
N ASP A 146 -0.93 32.47 28.90
CA ASP A 146 -2.14 33.25 28.57
C ASP A 146 -2.19 33.56 27.05
N ASP A 147 -1.03 33.82 26.44
CA ASP A 147 -0.89 34.09 25.00
C ASP A 147 -0.91 32.80 24.17
N TYR A 148 -0.37 31.70 24.70
CA TYR A 148 -0.24 30.41 24.01
C TYR A 148 -1.22 29.38 24.56
N ARG A 149 -2.49 29.48 24.15
CA ARG A 149 -3.59 28.70 24.76
C ARG A 149 -3.53 27.18 24.57
N ASN A 150 -2.75 26.69 23.62
CA ASN A 150 -2.52 25.25 23.43
C ASN A 150 -1.16 24.80 23.99
N ALA A 151 -0.51 25.63 24.80
CA ALA A 151 0.71 25.30 25.52
C ALA A 151 0.41 24.79 26.93
N GLU A 152 1.07 23.73 27.39
CA GLU A 152 0.93 23.25 28.78
C GLU A 152 2.27 22.74 29.32
N VAL A 153 2.48 22.96 30.62
CA VAL A 153 3.72 22.65 31.33
C VAL A 153 3.70 21.23 31.89
N ALA A 154 4.84 20.56 31.81
CA ALA A 154 5.09 19.26 32.41
C ALA A 154 6.49 19.21 33.03
N PHE A 155 6.61 18.56 34.18
CA PHE A 155 7.85 18.45 34.94
C PHE A 155 8.57 17.14 34.64
N SER A 156 9.89 17.20 34.65
CA SER A 156 10.75 16.08 34.33
C SER A 156 11.92 16.02 35.31
N PRO A 157 12.37 14.81 35.70
CA PRO A 157 13.63 14.68 36.41
C PRO A 157 14.79 15.15 35.52
N ALA A 158 15.86 15.63 36.14
CA ALA A 158 17.08 16.02 35.43
C ALA A 158 17.82 14.80 34.85
N GLU A 159 17.78 13.68 35.56
CA GLU A 159 18.37 12.39 35.17
C GLU A 159 17.27 11.42 34.72
N PHE A 160 17.47 10.77 33.58
CA PHE A 160 16.51 9.84 33.02
C PHE A 160 17.23 8.77 32.18
N LYS A 161 16.63 7.59 32.08
CA LYS A 161 17.07 6.54 31.17
C LYS A 161 16.14 6.51 29.97
N GLY A 162 16.71 6.36 28.77
CA GLY A 162 15.91 6.03 27.60
C GLY A 162 15.25 4.69 27.83
N VAL A 163 13.93 4.62 27.68
CA VAL A 163 13.21 3.33 27.74
C VAL A 163 13.63 2.54 26.50
N GLU A 164 14.64 1.68 26.63
CA GLU A 164 15.08 0.79 25.56
C GLU A 164 13.89 -0.09 25.13
N LYS A 165 13.53 0.06 23.85
CA LYS A 165 12.52 -0.68 23.07
C LYS A 165 11.52 -1.51 23.90
N PRO A 166 10.23 -1.10 23.97
CA PRO A 166 9.22 -1.98 24.53
C PRO A 166 9.21 -3.29 23.74
N VAL A 167 9.41 -4.41 24.46
CA VAL A 167 9.23 -5.76 23.93
C VAL A 167 7.86 -5.81 23.27
N VAL A 168 7.87 -5.95 21.94
CA VAL A 168 6.72 -6.08 21.01
C VAL A 168 5.39 -6.27 21.74
N ALA A 169 4.79 -5.17 22.19
CA ALA A 169 3.52 -5.21 22.89
C ALA A 169 2.49 -5.82 21.93
N ARG A 170 1.96 -7.00 22.28
CA ARG A 170 0.95 -7.70 21.46
C ARG A 170 -0.19 -6.72 21.15
N ARG A 171 -0.45 -6.46 19.87
CA ARG A 171 -1.43 -5.49 19.36
C ARG A 171 -2.85 -5.77 19.88
N ARG A 172 -3.40 -4.90 20.73
CA ARG A 172 -4.70 -5.10 21.38
C ARG A 172 -5.77 -4.10 20.95
N LYS A 173 -7.00 -4.60 20.81
CA LYS A 173 -8.21 -3.88 20.33
C LYS A 173 -8.70 -2.80 21.27
N LYS A 174 -8.32 -2.85 22.56
CA LYS A 174 -8.86 -1.99 23.62
C LYS A 174 -7.74 -1.47 24.53
N VAL A 175 -7.89 -0.23 24.99
CA VAL A 175 -7.04 0.38 26.03
C VAL A 175 -7.38 -0.24 27.37
N ARG A 176 -6.43 -0.92 28.03
CA ARG A 176 -6.64 -1.51 29.34
C ARG A 176 -6.30 -0.52 30.44
N ILE A 177 -7.26 -0.30 31.32
CA ILE A 177 -7.13 0.61 32.46
C ILE A 177 -7.28 -0.21 33.73
N LEU A 178 -6.26 -0.24 34.58
CA LEU A 178 -6.39 -0.77 35.93
C LEU A 178 -6.78 0.39 36.83
N ALA A 179 -7.97 0.35 37.40
CA ALA A 179 -8.47 1.36 38.32
C ALA A 179 -8.45 0.80 39.74
N VAL A 180 -7.65 1.41 40.61
CA VAL A 180 -7.49 1.05 42.01
C VAL A 180 -8.17 2.11 42.87
N GLY A 181 -9.26 1.75 43.52
CA GLY A 181 -9.88 2.55 44.58
C GLY A 181 -9.29 2.14 45.93
N GLY A 182 -8.65 3.07 46.62
CA GLY A 182 -8.03 2.88 47.93
C GLY A 182 -9.01 2.96 49.09
N GLU A 183 -8.52 3.41 50.24
CA GLU A 183 -9.32 3.66 51.45
C GLU A 183 -10.44 4.69 51.19
N SER A 184 -11.69 4.34 51.57
CA SER A 184 -12.90 5.07 51.17
C SER A 184 -13.53 6.00 52.21
N THR A 185 -12.90 6.27 53.36
CA THR A 185 -13.45 7.14 54.41
C THR A 185 -13.60 8.56 53.87
N GLY A 186 -14.85 8.96 53.58
CA GLY A 186 -15.16 10.27 53.00
C GLY A 186 -14.92 10.38 51.49
N ILE A 187 -14.64 9.27 50.79
CA ILE A 187 -14.40 9.24 49.33
C ILE A 187 -15.42 8.30 48.66
N ASP A 188 -16.17 8.82 47.69
CA ASP A 188 -17.08 8.03 46.84
C ASP A 188 -16.41 7.75 45.50
N TYR A 189 -16.14 6.49 45.16
CA TYR A 189 -15.53 6.10 43.88
C TYR A 189 -16.53 5.92 42.72
N GLN A 190 -17.84 6.00 42.97
CA GLN A 190 -18.85 5.73 41.94
C GLN A 190 -18.71 6.68 40.73
N PRO A 191 -18.50 8.00 40.89
CA PRO A 191 -18.32 8.90 39.75
C PRO A 191 -17.11 8.53 38.89
N ASP A 192 -15.96 8.23 39.49
CA ASP A 192 -14.74 7.80 38.76
C ASP A 192 -14.99 6.51 37.99
N GLN A 193 -15.65 5.53 38.62
CA GLN A 193 -16.01 4.27 37.97
C GLN A 193 -16.96 4.49 36.79
N GLN A 194 -17.95 5.38 36.93
CA GLN A 194 -18.88 5.72 35.85
C GLN A 194 -18.16 6.39 34.69
N THR A 195 -17.30 7.36 34.96
CA THR A 195 -16.47 8.04 33.95
C THR A 195 -15.62 7.04 33.16
N LEU A 196 -14.91 6.14 33.86
CA LEU A 196 -14.11 5.10 33.21
C LEU A 196 -14.97 4.09 32.43
N LYS A 197 -16.14 3.70 32.94
CA LYS A 197 -17.08 2.82 32.22
C LYS A 197 -17.60 3.45 30.93
N ARG A 198 -17.80 4.77 30.87
CA ARG A 198 -18.20 5.48 29.64
C ARG A 198 -17.16 5.32 28.52
N LEU A 199 -15.88 5.14 28.86
CA LEU A 199 -14.81 4.96 27.87
C LEU A 199 -14.86 3.62 27.13
N VAL A 200 -15.65 2.66 27.59
CA VAL A 200 -15.88 1.41 26.85
C VAL A 200 -16.42 1.69 25.44
N LYS A 201 -17.25 2.74 25.29
CA LYS A 201 -17.80 3.18 23.99
C LYS A 201 -16.72 3.62 23.00
N VAL A 202 -15.63 4.18 23.50
CA VAL A 202 -14.51 4.65 22.70
C VAL A 202 -13.34 3.68 22.74
N GLY A 203 -13.53 2.41 23.13
CA GLY A 203 -12.50 1.36 23.02
C GLY A 203 -11.67 1.08 24.27
N ALA A 204 -12.10 1.51 25.46
CA ALA A 204 -11.43 1.11 26.71
C ALA A 204 -11.95 -0.22 27.28
N ALA A 205 -11.16 -0.82 28.17
CA ALA A 205 -11.49 -1.98 28.99
C ALA A 205 -10.99 -1.73 30.43
N PRO A 206 -11.74 -0.93 31.22
CA PRO A 206 -11.40 -0.68 32.61
C PRO A 206 -11.67 -1.92 33.49
N GLU A 207 -10.80 -2.17 34.44
CA GLU A 207 -10.93 -3.19 35.49
C GLU A 207 -10.75 -2.51 36.84
N PHE A 208 -11.65 -2.79 37.78
CA PHE A 208 -11.72 -2.08 39.06
C PHE A 208 -11.29 -2.99 40.20
N LEU A 209 -10.38 -2.50 41.03
CA LEU A 209 -10.02 -3.07 42.33
C LEU A 209 -10.48 -2.08 43.41
N ASN A 210 -11.43 -2.47 44.24
CA ASN A 210 -11.94 -1.61 45.33
C ASN A 210 -11.38 -2.11 46.65
N GLN A 211 -10.68 -1.23 47.35
CA GLN A 211 -9.97 -1.53 48.60
C GLN A 211 -9.14 -2.82 48.56
N PRO A 212 -8.25 -3.01 47.56
CA PRO A 212 -7.51 -4.25 47.43
C PRO A 212 -6.45 -4.42 48.51
N THR A 213 -5.98 -5.65 48.69
CA THR A 213 -4.72 -5.93 49.40
C THR A 213 -3.52 -5.65 48.50
N PRO A 214 -2.31 -5.37 49.07
CA PRO A 214 -1.07 -5.22 48.29
C PRO A 214 -0.81 -6.39 47.33
N ARG A 215 -1.14 -7.61 47.76
CA ARG A 215 -1.00 -8.82 46.94
C ARG A 215 -1.91 -8.78 45.70
N GLN A 216 -3.17 -8.36 45.84
CA GLN A 216 -4.09 -8.26 44.71
C GLN A 216 -3.62 -7.24 43.67
N VAL A 217 -3.06 -6.11 44.11
CA VAL A 217 -2.49 -5.10 43.19
C VAL A 217 -1.30 -5.68 42.44
N ARG A 218 -0.36 -6.34 43.15
CA ARG A 218 0.81 -6.99 42.54
C ARG A 218 0.43 -8.06 41.53
N ASP A 219 -0.46 -8.98 41.93
CA ASP A 219 -0.90 -10.09 41.09
C ASP A 219 -1.54 -9.55 39.79
N ARG A 220 -2.40 -8.53 39.88
CA ARG A 220 -3.07 -7.95 38.71
C ARG A 220 -2.13 -7.21 37.77
N LEU A 221 -1.16 -6.48 38.30
CA LEU A 221 -0.12 -5.83 37.49
C LEU A 221 0.81 -6.85 36.80
N TRP A 222 1.01 -8.03 37.40
CA TRP A 222 1.81 -9.11 36.81
C TRP A 222 1.06 -9.95 35.76
N GLU A 223 -0.19 -10.29 36.04
CA GLU A 223 -1.04 -11.16 35.22
C GLU A 223 -1.37 -10.53 33.85
N LYS A 224 -1.63 -9.23 33.83
CA LYS A 224 -2.13 -8.51 32.66
C LYS A 224 -1.18 -7.37 32.29
N GLN A 225 -1.10 -7.09 30.99
CA GLN A 225 -0.53 -5.84 30.49
C GLN A 225 -1.59 -4.75 30.58
N TRP A 226 -1.17 -3.57 31.06
CA TRP A 226 -1.98 -2.38 31.29
C TRP A 226 -1.43 -1.23 30.47
N ASP A 227 -2.30 -0.35 29.97
CA ASP A 227 -1.91 0.87 29.26
C ASP A 227 -1.94 2.08 30.20
N ILE A 228 -2.96 2.12 31.07
CA ILE A 228 -3.19 3.17 32.06
C ILE A 228 -3.36 2.53 33.44
N LEU A 229 -2.67 3.06 34.44
CA LEU A 229 -2.93 2.82 35.85
C LEU A 229 -3.67 4.04 36.42
N PHE A 230 -4.82 3.84 37.02
CA PHE A 230 -5.60 4.88 37.68
C PHE A 230 -5.69 4.54 39.17
N PHE A 231 -5.41 5.52 40.03
CA PHE A 231 -5.55 5.40 41.47
C PHE A 231 -6.41 6.54 42.01
N ALA A 232 -7.35 6.23 42.90
CA ALA A 232 -8.13 7.20 43.66
C ALA A 232 -8.23 6.74 45.12
N GLY A 233 -8.01 7.63 46.08
CA GLY A 233 -8.02 7.32 47.51
C GLY A 233 -7.21 8.33 48.32
N HIS A 234 -7.01 8.05 49.60
CA HIS A 234 -6.13 8.87 50.44
C HIS A 234 -4.65 8.56 50.16
N GLY A 235 -3.85 9.61 50.11
CA GLY A 235 -2.39 9.54 50.12
C GLY A 235 -1.85 10.25 51.35
N ASP A 236 -0.73 9.78 51.89
CA ASP A 236 0.06 10.49 52.90
C ASP A 236 1.44 10.78 52.32
N SER A 237 2.00 11.94 52.67
CA SER A 237 3.45 12.11 52.66
C SER A 237 3.99 11.47 53.92
N ALA A 238 5.05 10.65 53.84
CA ALA A 238 5.72 10.18 55.04
C ALA A 238 6.28 11.38 55.85
N GLU A 239 6.97 11.13 56.97
CA GLU A 239 7.69 12.19 57.72
C GLU A 239 8.62 13.05 56.83
N GLU A 240 8.96 12.56 55.62
CA GLU A 240 9.60 13.29 54.53
C GLU A 240 8.60 13.70 53.42
N PRO A 241 8.48 15.01 53.10
CA PRO A 241 7.55 15.55 52.06
C PRO A 241 7.75 14.99 50.65
N GLN A 242 8.87 14.31 50.39
CA GLN A 242 9.30 13.85 49.07
C GLN A 242 8.96 12.39 48.78
N THR A 243 8.42 11.65 49.75
CA THR A 243 8.02 10.25 49.59
C THR A 243 6.50 10.12 49.73
N GLY A 244 5.86 9.47 48.76
CA GLY A 244 4.40 9.33 48.73
C GLY A 244 3.94 7.92 49.07
N MET A 245 3.03 7.79 50.03
CA MET A 245 2.38 6.53 50.38
C MET A 245 0.89 6.59 50.00
N VAL A 246 0.32 5.48 49.55
CA VAL A 246 -1.10 5.39 49.24
C VAL A 246 -1.80 4.36 50.11
N TYR A 247 -2.95 4.72 50.67
CA TYR A 247 -3.77 3.81 51.47
C TYR A 247 -4.64 2.96 50.55
N LEU A 248 -4.40 1.65 50.53
CA LEU A 248 -5.21 0.73 49.74
C LEU A 248 -6.52 0.38 50.44
N ASN A 249 -6.50 0.26 51.77
CA ASN A 249 -7.66 0.01 52.61
C ASN A 249 -7.36 0.50 54.04
N SER A 250 -8.24 0.20 55.00
CA SER A 250 -8.08 0.67 56.39
C SER A 250 -6.89 0.06 57.16
N ALA A 251 -6.27 -0.99 56.63
CA ALA A 251 -5.15 -1.69 57.27
C ALA A 251 -3.86 -1.67 56.45
N ASP A 252 -3.95 -1.60 55.12
CA ASP A 252 -2.81 -1.72 54.21
C ASP A 252 -2.42 -0.36 53.58
N ILE A 253 -1.15 -0.01 53.75
CA ILE A 253 -0.47 1.09 53.06
C ILE A 253 0.42 0.48 51.97
N LEU A 254 0.56 1.17 50.84
CA LEU A 254 1.45 0.77 49.77
C LEU A 254 2.38 1.92 49.41
N SER A 255 3.68 1.68 49.49
CA SER A 255 4.69 2.58 48.94
C SER A 255 5.05 2.15 47.50
N PRO A 256 5.58 3.07 46.67
CA PRO A 256 6.20 2.70 45.40
C PRO A 256 7.31 1.65 45.55
N GLU A 257 8.04 1.69 46.67
CA GLU A 257 9.12 0.74 46.99
C GLU A 257 8.59 -0.69 47.12
N ASP A 258 7.41 -0.87 47.73
CA ASP A 258 6.72 -2.17 47.82
C ASP A 258 6.33 -2.75 46.45
N LEU A 259 6.30 -1.90 45.42
CA LEU A 259 5.95 -2.25 44.05
C LEU A 259 7.11 -2.17 43.07
N GLU A 260 8.36 -1.96 43.48
CA GLU A 260 9.48 -1.66 42.57
C GLU A 260 9.56 -2.64 41.37
N ASN A 261 9.69 -3.93 41.67
CA ASN A 261 9.79 -4.98 40.64
C ASN A 261 8.49 -5.14 39.84
N THR A 262 7.34 -4.84 40.47
CA THR A 262 6.03 -4.93 39.83
C THR A 262 5.82 -3.81 38.83
N LEU A 263 6.20 -2.57 39.17
CA LEU A 263 6.10 -1.41 38.29
C LEU A 263 7.07 -1.52 37.13
N LYS A 264 8.33 -1.91 37.38
CA LYS A 264 9.30 -2.18 36.30
C LYS A 264 8.75 -3.17 35.29
N HIS A 265 8.22 -4.30 35.76
CA HIS A 265 7.58 -5.31 34.90
C HIS A 265 6.33 -4.80 34.18
N ALA A 266 5.49 -4.01 34.85
CA ALA A 266 4.30 -3.43 34.23
C ALA A 266 4.67 -2.44 33.11
N ILE A 267 5.71 -1.62 33.30
CA ILE A 267 6.24 -0.68 32.30
C ILE A 267 6.85 -1.44 31.12
N GLU A 268 7.67 -2.45 31.37
CA GLU A 268 8.22 -3.34 30.33
C GLU A 268 7.10 -4.00 29.50
N LYS A 269 6.02 -4.40 30.17
CA LYS A 269 4.83 -4.93 29.52
C LYS A 269 3.96 -3.89 28.82
N GLY A 270 4.21 -2.59 29.01
CA GLY A 270 3.57 -1.51 28.23
C GLY A 270 2.68 -0.54 29.00
N LEU A 271 2.81 -0.43 30.33
CA LEU A 271 2.21 0.65 31.12
C LEU A 271 2.82 2.00 30.70
N LYS A 272 1.97 2.95 30.29
CA LYS A 272 2.41 4.23 29.73
C LYS A 272 1.97 5.46 30.52
N ILE A 273 0.78 5.39 31.13
CA ILE A 273 0.21 6.51 31.87
C ILE A 273 -0.18 6.04 33.27
N ALA A 274 0.19 6.80 34.29
CA ALA A 274 -0.40 6.68 35.62
C ALA A 274 -1.18 7.96 35.97
N ILE A 275 -2.36 7.83 36.57
CA ILE A 275 -3.20 8.95 36.99
C ILE A 275 -3.50 8.75 38.47
N PHE A 276 -3.00 9.67 39.30
CA PHE A 276 -3.23 9.68 40.74
C PHE A 276 -4.22 10.79 41.06
N ASN A 277 -5.47 10.39 41.18
CA ASN A 277 -6.59 11.26 41.54
C ASN A 277 -6.80 11.20 43.06
N SER A 278 -5.73 11.50 43.81
CA SER A 278 -5.63 11.37 45.26
C SER A 278 -4.89 12.55 45.88
N CYS A 279 -5.14 12.83 47.16
CA CYS A 279 -4.53 13.93 47.91
C CYS A 279 -2.98 13.83 47.94
N ASN A 280 -2.30 14.97 47.76
CA ASN A 280 -0.83 15.13 47.74
C ASN A 280 -0.08 14.10 46.87
N GLY A 281 -0.32 14.14 45.56
CA GLY A 281 0.28 13.20 44.61
C GLY A 281 1.63 13.62 44.02
N LEU A 282 2.13 14.82 44.34
CA LEU A 282 3.33 15.36 43.69
C LEU A 282 4.61 14.58 44.06
N GLY A 283 4.83 14.33 45.36
CA GLY A 283 5.97 13.54 45.83
C GLY A 283 5.98 12.15 45.20
N LEU A 284 4.81 11.49 45.21
CA LEU A 284 4.59 10.20 44.55
C LEU A 284 4.88 10.25 43.03
N ALA A 285 4.34 11.25 42.33
CA ALA A 285 4.53 11.39 40.89
C ALA A 285 5.99 11.65 40.52
N ARG A 286 6.71 12.47 41.30
CA ARG A 286 8.15 12.70 41.15
C ARG A 286 8.92 11.39 41.34
N GLN A 287 8.62 10.63 42.40
CA GLN A 287 9.27 9.35 42.66
C GLN A 287 9.05 8.35 41.51
N LEU A 288 7.80 8.23 41.03
CA LEU A 288 7.41 7.34 39.92
C LEU A 288 8.09 7.66 38.58
N VAL A 289 8.30 8.93 38.27
CA VAL A 289 9.00 9.34 37.04
C VAL A 289 10.52 9.27 37.22
N THR A 290 11.05 9.59 38.40
CA THR A 290 12.50 9.67 38.67
C THR A 290 13.12 8.29 38.91
N GLU A 291 12.55 7.47 39.78
CA GLU A 291 13.14 6.19 40.18
C GLU A 291 12.65 5.05 39.29
N TYR A 292 11.34 5.01 39.04
CA TYR A 292 10.68 3.91 38.33
C TYR A 292 10.53 4.16 36.82
N GLN A 293 10.84 5.38 36.36
CA GLN A 293 10.82 5.77 34.95
C GLN A 293 9.46 5.54 34.27
N ILE A 294 8.34 5.69 35.01
CA ILE A 294 7.01 5.68 34.39
C ILE A 294 6.96 6.78 33.32
N PRO A 295 6.50 6.48 32.08
CA PRO A 295 6.60 7.45 31.00
C PRO A 295 5.86 8.76 31.26
N LEU A 296 4.67 8.70 31.86
CA LEU A 296 3.87 9.87 32.18
C LEU A 296 2.99 9.61 33.41
N VAL A 297 2.94 10.59 34.30
CA VAL A 297 2.11 10.61 35.51
C VAL A 297 1.30 11.91 35.53
N ILE A 298 0.01 11.81 35.82
CA ILE A 298 -0.84 12.96 36.16
C ILE A 298 -1.18 12.86 37.64
N ALA A 299 -0.96 13.93 38.39
CA ALA A 299 -1.21 13.97 39.83
C ALA A 299 -1.77 15.33 40.25
N MET A 300 -2.18 15.43 41.52
CA MET A 300 -2.56 16.69 42.16
C MET A 300 -1.38 17.22 42.97
N ARG A 301 -1.09 18.51 42.80
CA ARG A 301 0.00 19.19 43.50
C ARG A 301 -0.25 19.30 45.00
N GLU A 302 -1.47 19.68 45.36
CA GLU A 302 -1.93 19.81 46.75
C GLU A 302 -3.13 18.89 47.00
N GLU A 303 -3.60 18.83 48.24
CA GLU A 303 -4.86 18.17 48.57
C GLU A 303 -6.03 18.81 47.82
N VAL A 304 -6.96 17.99 47.32
CA VAL A 304 -8.17 18.47 46.61
C VAL A 304 -9.40 17.76 47.16
N PRO A 305 -10.58 18.43 47.21
CA PRO A 305 -11.81 17.72 47.49
C PRO A 305 -12.05 16.63 46.45
N ASN A 306 -12.56 15.47 46.90
CA ASN A 306 -12.81 14.32 46.02
C ASN A 306 -13.63 14.69 44.78
N ARG A 307 -14.63 15.57 44.93
CA ARG A 307 -15.48 16.01 43.82
C ARG A 307 -14.70 16.78 42.74
N VAL A 308 -13.75 17.62 43.13
CA VAL A 308 -12.90 18.36 42.18
C VAL A 308 -12.04 17.38 41.38
N ALA A 309 -11.45 16.40 42.05
CA ALA A 309 -10.67 15.33 41.42
C ALA A 309 -11.50 14.56 40.39
N GLN A 310 -12.77 14.26 40.72
CA GLN A 310 -13.70 13.57 39.83
C GLN A 310 -14.08 14.41 38.61
N ASP A 311 -14.40 15.68 38.81
CA ASP A 311 -14.75 16.60 37.74
C ASP A 311 -13.55 16.79 36.80
N PHE A 312 -12.33 16.91 37.34
CA PHE A 312 -11.09 16.94 36.55
C PHE A 312 -10.94 15.68 35.69
N LEU A 313 -11.09 14.49 36.29
CA LEU A 313 -10.96 13.22 35.56
C LEU A 313 -11.99 13.11 34.43
N GLU A 314 -13.24 13.51 34.68
CA GLU A 314 -14.31 13.51 33.69
C GLU A 314 -13.97 14.42 32.52
N HIS A 315 -13.61 15.69 32.78
CA HIS A 315 -13.26 16.65 31.75
C HIS A 315 -12.00 16.23 30.98
N PHE A 316 -10.97 15.74 31.68
CA PHE A 316 -9.73 15.27 31.05
C PHE A 316 -9.98 14.08 30.12
N LEU A 317 -10.64 13.02 30.60
CA LEU A 317 -10.91 11.84 29.78
C LEU A 317 -11.89 12.13 28.64
N PHE A 318 -12.79 13.10 28.81
CA PHE A 318 -13.62 13.58 27.71
C PHE A 318 -12.75 14.18 26.58
N GLN A 319 -11.83 15.09 26.90
CA GLN A 319 -10.96 15.72 25.90
C GLN A 319 -9.95 14.72 25.31
N TYR A 320 -9.27 13.95 26.16
CA TYR A 320 -8.21 13.03 25.74
C TYR A 320 -8.76 11.81 25.00
N ALA A 321 -9.74 11.11 25.56
CA ALA A 321 -10.22 9.84 25.03
C ALA A 321 -11.36 9.98 24.02
N GLN A 322 -12.29 10.90 24.24
CA GLN A 322 -13.48 11.03 23.38
C GLN A 322 -13.25 12.03 22.23
N ARG A 323 -12.62 13.18 22.50
CA ARG A 323 -12.28 14.16 21.45
C ARG A 323 -10.96 13.82 20.74
N GLY A 324 -10.06 13.09 21.40
CA GLY A 324 -8.78 12.68 20.82
C GLY A 324 -7.73 13.79 20.78
N GLU A 325 -7.83 14.74 21.71
CA GLU A 325 -6.87 15.82 21.87
C GLU A 325 -5.50 15.29 22.34
N ILE A 326 -4.45 16.08 22.11
CA ILE A 326 -3.12 15.79 22.69
C ILE A 326 -3.24 15.88 24.21
N LEU A 327 -2.54 14.99 24.93
CA LEU A 327 -2.68 14.84 26.38
C LEU A 327 -2.47 16.17 27.13
N SER A 328 -1.44 16.94 26.77
CA SER A 328 -1.13 18.23 27.40
C SER A 328 -2.27 19.24 27.21
N VAL A 329 -2.82 19.35 26.00
CA VAL A 329 -3.97 20.21 25.70
C VAL A 329 -5.23 19.72 26.42
N ALA A 330 -5.43 18.40 26.54
CA ALA A 330 -6.56 17.83 27.26
C ALA A 330 -6.51 18.14 28.77
N VAL A 331 -5.33 18.08 29.38
CA VAL A 331 -5.12 18.49 30.78
C VAL A 331 -5.42 19.98 30.93
N ARG A 332 -4.88 20.83 30.06
CA ARG A 332 -5.15 22.28 30.10
C ARG A 332 -6.64 22.62 30.05
N LYS A 333 -7.36 22.07 29.05
CA LYS A 333 -8.80 22.28 28.91
C LYS A 333 -9.59 21.77 30.12
N ALA A 334 -9.14 20.68 30.75
CA ALA A 334 -9.76 20.17 31.98
C ALA A 334 -9.54 21.12 33.16
N ARG A 335 -8.33 21.71 33.29
CA ARG A 335 -7.99 22.70 34.31
C ARG A 335 -8.82 23.97 34.19
N GLU A 336 -8.95 24.52 32.98
CA GLU A 336 -9.80 25.67 32.69
C GLU A 336 -11.26 25.38 33.07
N ARG A 337 -11.73 24.15 32.78
CA ARG A 337 -13.11 23.77 33.06
C ARG A 337 -13.41 23.63 34.56
N ILE A 338 -12.52 22.99 35.33
CA ILE A 338 -12.71 22.88 36.79
C ILE A 338 -12.63 24.25 37.47
N LEU A 339 -11.84 25.20 36.94
CA LEU A 339 -11.82 26.56 37.47
C LEU A 339 -13.17 27.25 37.28
N ASP A 340 -13.77 27.15 36.10
CA ASP A 340 -15.10 27.70 35.87
C ASP A 340 -16.17 27.12 36.80
N ASP A 341 -16.07 25.82 37.09
CA ASP A 341 -17.03 25.09 37.92
C ASP A 341 -16.83 25.40 39.43
N TRP A 342 -15.62 25.76 39.89
CA TRP A 342 -15.28 25.82 41.33
C TRP A 342 -14.69 27.15 41.85
N LYS A 343 -14.37 28.13 40.99
CA LYS A 343 -13.67 29.39 41.37
C LYS A 343 -14.30 30.19 42.50
N GLU A 344 -15.62 30.11 42.68
CA GLU A 344 -16.34 30.84 43.73
C GLU A 344 -16.05 30.29 45.13
N ARG A 345 -15.71 29.00 45.22
CA ARG A 345 -15.45 28.31 46.49
C ARG A 345 -13.98 28.01 46.69
N LEU A 346 -13.28 27.62 45.62
CA LEU A 346 -11.88 27.25 45.62
C LEU A 346 -11.18 28.00 44.48
N PRO A 347 -10.69 29.22 44.73
CA PRO A 347 -9.91 29.95 43.74
C PRO A 347 -8.60 29.19 43.46
N SER A 348 -8.07 29.34 42.24
CA SER A 348 -6.80 28.74 41.82
C SER A 348 -6.77 27.20 41.77
N ILE A 349 -7.94 26.55 41.75
CA ILE A 349 -8.02 25.08 41.68
C ILE A 349 -7.39 24.50 40.41
N ASP A 350 -7.35 25.28 39.33
CA ASP A 350 -6.66 24.95 38.10
C ASP A 350 -5.17 24.77 38.31
N TRP A 351 -4.54 25.30 39.35
CA TRP A 351 -3.09 25.15 39.54
C TRP A 351 -2.72 23.70 39.89
N LEU A 352 -3.64 22.93 40.46
CA LEU A 352 -3.31 21.69 41.15
C LEU A 352 -3.01 20.50 40.24
N PRO A 353 -3.78 20.23 39.16
CA PRO A 353 -3.45 19.12 38.27
C PRO A 353 -2.11 19.36 37.56
N VAL A 354 -1.17 18.44 37.73
CA VAL A 354 0.19 18.54 37.21
C VAL A 354 0.58 17.31 36.39
N ILE A 355 1.36 17.53 35.33
CA ILE A 355 1.92 16.48 34.49
C ILE A 355 3.38 16.28 34.90
N CYS A 356 3.75 15.06 35.27
CA CYS A 356 5.13 14.63 35.47
C CYS A 356 5.47 13.62 34.37
N GLN A 357 6.61 13.78 33.70
CA GLN A 357 6.91 13.04 32.49
C GLN A 357 8.39 12.68 32.38
N ASN A 358 8.67 11.47 31.89
CA ASN A 358 10.00 11.09 31.44
C ASN A 358 10.33 11.82 30.11
N PRO A 359 11.41 12.62 30.03
CA PRO A 359 11.68 13.49 28.90
C PRO A 359 12.15 12.73 27.65
N ALA A 360 12.53 11.45 27.79
CA ALA A 360 12.88 10.56 26.68
C ALA A 360 11.67 9.98 25.95
N VAL A 361 10.46 10.06 26.53
CA VAL A 361 9.27 9.40 25.99
C VAL A 361 8.29 10.44 25.48
N ARG A 362 7.64 10.18 24.33
CA ARG A 362 6.54 11.00 23.84
C ARG A 362 5.23 10.55 24.47
N PRO A 363 4.37 11.45 24.97
CA PRO A 363 3.05 11.07 25.48
C PRO A 363 2.25 10.36 24.38
N PRO A 364 1.66 9.19 24.64
CA PRO A 364 0.83 8.53 23.64
C PRO A 364 -0.47 9.31 23.42
N SER A 365 -0.96 9.38 22.19
CA SER A 365 -2.35 9.78 21.95
C SER A 365 -3.28 8.62 22.33
N TRP A 366 -4.57 8.90 22.57
CA TRP A 366 -5.56 7.85 22.79
C TRP A 366 -5.60 6.82 21.65
N GLN A 367 -5.36 7.27 20.41
CA GLN A 367 -5.25 6.39 19.24
C GLN A 367 -3.99 5.53 19.25
N ASP A 368 -2.88 5.98 19.84
CA ASP A 368 -1.66 5.18 20.00
C ASP A 368 -1.80 4.13 21.11
N LEU A 369 -2.75 4.34 22.04
CA LEU A 369 -3.19 3.32 23.00
C LEU A 369 -4.16 2.31 22.36
N GLN A 370 -4.81 2.69 21.26
CA GLN A 370 -5.69 1.83 20.47
C GLN A 370 -4.96 1.26 19.25
N ARG A 371 -5.52 0.22 18.63
CA ARG A 371 -4.81 -0.49 17.56
C ARG A 371 -4.39 0.43 16.40
N PRO A 372 -3.26 0.10 15.76
CA PRO A 372 -3.17 0.08 14.31
C PRO A 372 -3.81 -1.22 13.78
N ILE A 373 -4.75 -1.07 12.83
CA ILE A 373 -5.38 -2.02 11.87
C ILE A 373 -5.40 -3.52 12.22
N SER A 374 -6.59 -4.14 12.10
CA SER A 374 -6.73 -5.59 12.22
C SER A 374 -6.59 -6.31 10.86
N PRO A 375 -5.74 -7.37 10.75
CA PRO A 375 -5.60 -8.20 9.54
C PRO A 375 -6.92 -8.67 8.88
N PRO A 376 -7.98 -9.04 9.63
CA PRO A 376 -9.23 -9.47 9.00
C PRO A 376 -9.95 -8.37 8.23
N GLN A 377 -9.81 -7.09 8.62
CA GLN A 377 -10.48 -6.01 7.89
C GLN A 377 -9.78 -5.70 6.56
N VAL A 378 -8.44 -5.77 6.52
CA VAL A 378 -7.68 -5.69 5.26
C VAL A 378 -8.10 -6.82 4.32
N ALA A 379 -8.19 -8.05 4.83
CA ALA A 379 -8.63 -9.20 4.04
C ALA A 379 -10.05 -9.01 3.47
N VAL A 380 -11.00 -8.50 4.28
CA VAL A 380 -12.38 -8.21 3.83
C VAL A 380 -12.40 -7.13 2.75
N THR A 381 -11.69 -6.02 2.94
CA THR A 381 -11.62 -4.95 1.93
C THR A 381 -10.95 -5.42 0.65
N SER A 382 -9.85 -6.18 0.75
CA SER A 382 -9.15 -6.74 -0.41
C SER A 382 -10.04 -7.74 -1.16
N LEU A 383 -10.81 -8.57 -0.45
CA LEU A 383 -11.76 -9.50 -1.06
C LEU A 383 -12.89 -8.76 -1.78
N ALA A 384 -13.45 -7.71 -1.17
CA ALA A 384 -14.49 -6.89 -1.77
C ALA A 384 -13.98 -6.18 -3.04
N SER A 385 -12.81 -5.52 -2.97
CA SER A 385 -12.19 -4.87 -4.13
C SER A 385 -11.86 -5.88 -5.24
N THR A 386 -11.34 -7.05 -4.91
CA THR A 386 -11.08 -8.12 -5.88
C THR A 386 -12.37 -8.56 -6.57
N THR A 387 -13.44 -8.76 -5.80
CA THR A 387 -14.75 -9.18 -6.35
C THR A 387 -15.27 -8.14 -7.34
N VAL A 388 -15.23 -6.86 -6.98
CA VAL A 388 -15.66 -5.76 -7.86
C VAL A 388 -14.81 -5.71 -9.13
N VAL A 389 -13.48 -5.77 -9.00
CA VAL A 389 -12.57 -5.75 -10.16
C VAL A 389 -12.81 -6.93 -11.09
N MET A 390 -12.98 -8.14 -10.55
CA MET A 390 -13.21 -9.34 -11.35
C MET A 390 -14.59 -9.31 -12.04
N LEU A 391 -15.62 -8.73 -11.42
CA LEU A 391 -16.92 -8.51 -12.06
C LEU A 391 -16.82 -7.51 -13.22
N VAL A 392 -16.17 -6.35 -13.00
CA VAL A 392 -15.93 -5.34 -14.04
C VAL A 392 -15.11 -5.93 -15.20
N ARG A 393 -14.10 -6.74 -14.87
CA ARG A 393 -13.30 -7.47 -15.85
C ARG A 393 -14.16 -8.46 -16.65
N ALA A 394 -14.98 -9.28 -16.01
CA ALA A 394 -15.84 -10.25 -16.69
C ALA A 394 -16.85 -9.59 -17.66
N MET A 395 -17.26 -8.34 -17.41
CA MET A 395 -18.09 -7.55 -18.33
C MET A 395 -17.34 -7.09 -19.59
N GLY A 396 -16.01 -7.18 -19.60
CA GLY A 396 -15.13 -6.75 -20.69
C GLY A 396 -14.69 -5.29 -20.61
N LEU A 397 -14.99 -4.56 -19.52
CA LEU A 397 -14.71 -3.13 -19.41
C LEU A 397 -13.21 -2.81 -19.31
N LEU A 398 -12.40 -3.73 -18.77
CA LEU A 398 -10.94 -3.59 -18.67
C LEU A 398 -10.18 -4.12 -19.88
N GLN A 399 -10.86 -4.83 -20.80
CA GLN A 399 -10.25 -5.58 -21.90
C GLN A 399 -9.40 -4.68 -22.81
N LEU A 400 -9.89 -3.49 -23.17
CA LEU A 400 -9.15 -2.55 -24.03
C LEU A 400 -7.80 -2.15 -23.42
N TRP A 401 -7.78 -1.86 -22.11
CA TRP A 401 -6.57 -1.47 -21.38
C TRP A 401 -5.62 -2.66 -21.21
N GLU A 402 -6.14 -3.85 -20.90
CA GLU A 402 -5.33 -5.07 -20.76
C GLU A 402 -4.63 -5.44 -22.09
N ILE A 403 -5.36 -5.37 -23.22
CA ILE A 403 -4.83 -5.66 -24.55
C ILE A 403 -3.82 -4.58 -24.99
N SER A 404 -4.12 -3.30 -24.75
CA SER A 404 -3.20 -2.21 -25.10
C SER A 404 -1.88 -2.34 -24.34
N TYR A 405 -1.94 -2.60 -23.03
CA TYR A 405 -0.75 -2.84 -22.21
C TYR A 405 0.03 -4.07 -22.67
N PHE A 406 -0.65 -5.16 -23.03
CA PHE A 406 -0.03 -6.34 -23.61
C PHE A 406 0.76 -6.03 -24.90
N ASN A 407 0.18 -5.25 -25.82
CA ASN A 407 0.87 -4.86 -27.06
C ASN A 407 2.15 -4.07 -26.76
N GLN A 408 2.09 -3.11 -25.85
CA GLN A 408 3.26 -2.33 -25.45
C GLN A 408 4.37 -3.20 -24.87
N MET A 409 4.04 -4.12 -23.96
CA MET A 409 5.03 -5.05 -23.42
C MET A 409 5.63 -5.95 -24.51
N MET A 410 4.83 -6.42 -25.47
CA MET A 410 5.32 -7.25 -26.57
C MET A 410 6.34 -6.52 -27.45
N LEU A 411 6.14 -5.22 -27.70
CA LEU A 411 7.04 -4.34 -28.48
C LEU A 411 8.30 -3.95 -27.71
N GLN A 412 8.26 -3.92 -26.38
CA GLN A 412 9.42 -3.58 -25.52
C GLN A 412 10.40 -4.74 -25.32
N ARG A 413 10.09 -5.94 -25.83
CA ARG A 413 10.98 -7.09 -25.67
C ARG A 413 12.27 -6.90 -26.48
N PRO A 414 13.41 -7.39 -25.98
CA PRO A 414 14.67 -7.33 -26.72
C PRO A 414 14.54 -7.92 -28.13
N PRO A 415 15.26 -7.38 -29.12
CA PRO A 415 15.24 -7.88 -30.49
C PRO A 415 15.69 -9.34 -30.54
N GLU A 416 15.03 -10.12 -31.40
CA GLU A 416 15.32 -11.52 -31.67
C GLU A 416 15.86 -11.66 -33.09
N GLU A 417 16.88 -12.50 -33.29
CA GLU A 417 17.45 -12.78 -34.61
C GLU A 417 16.41 -13.35 -35.58
N PRO A 418 16.49 -13.10 -36.91
CA PRO A 418 15.59 -13.71 -37.88
C PRO A 418 15.66 -15.25 -37.86
N ASP A 419 14.54 -15.94 -38.12
CA ASP A 419 14.51 -17.40 -38.15
C ASP A 419 15.24 -17.95 -39.39
N PRO A 420 16.37 -18.66 -39.23
CA PRO A 420 17.19 -19.07 -40.37
C PRO A 420 16.58 -20.23 -41.16
N ARG A 421 15.51 -20.86 -40.65
CA ARG A 421 14.80 -21.99 -41.29
C ARG A 421 13.77 -21.54 -42.33
N ILE A 422 13.46 -20.25 -42.37
CA ILE A 422 12.44 -19.66 -43.23
C ILE A 422 13.10 -18.67 -44.19
N LEU A 423 12.67 -18.68 -45.45
CA LEU A 423 12.97 -17.66 -46.44
C LEU A 423 11.64 -17.12 -46.98
N VAL A 424 11.48 -15.79 -46.98
CA VAL A 424 10.32 -15.13 -47.57
C VAL A 424 10.69 -14.62 -48.96
N VAL A 425 10.00 -15.09 -49.99
CA VAL A 425 10.06 -14.57 -51.35
C VAL A 425 8.93 -13.56 -51.50
N ALA A 426 9.29 -12.28 -51.43
CA ALA A 426 8.38 -11.16 -51.47
C ALA A 426 8.04 -10.77 -52.92
N VAL A 427 6.76 -10.67 -53.24
CA VAL A 427 6.27 -10.03 -54.46
C VAL A 427 6.16 -8.52 -54.20
N THR A 428 7.11 -7.75 -54.71
CA THR A 428 7.23 -6.30 -54.50
C THR A 428 6.58 -5.49 -55.62
N ASN A 429 6.38 -4.19 -55.41
CA ASN A 429 5.87 -3.29 -56.46
C ASN A 429 6.71 -3.33 -57.75
N ARG A 430 8.05 -3.44 -57.62
CA ARG A 430 8.97 -3.56 -58.76
C ARG A 430 8.83 -4.86 -59.53
N ASP A 431 8.41 -5.93 -58.85
CA ASP A 431 8.13 -7.21 -59.48
C ASP A 431 6.83 -7.11 -60.29
N LEU A 432 5.80 -6.48 -59.71
CA LEU A 432 4.49 -6.29 -60.35
C LEU A 432 4.53 -5.32 -61.54
N GLU A 433 5.37 -4.29 -61.52
CA GLU A 433 5.57 -3.40 -62.67
C GLU A 433 5.99 -4.13 -63.96
N LYS A 434 6.57 -5.33 -63.84
CA LYS A 434 6.99 -6.18 -64.96
C LYS A 434 5.91 -7.16 -65.42
N GLU A 435 4.82 -7.28 -64.67
CA GLU A 435 3.68 -8.14 -64.99
C GLU A 435 2.66 -7.39 -65.84
N GLU A 436 1.89 -8.13 -66.64
CA GLU A 436 0.88 -7.54 -67.53
C GLU A 436 -0.30 -6.94 -66.74
N ASP A 437 -0.75 -7.63 -65.69
CA ASP A 437 -1.85 -7.22 -64.79
C ASP A 437 -1.43 -6.07 -63.86
N ARG A 438 -0.12 -5.90 -63.59
CA ARG A 438 0.47 -4.93 -62.63
C ARG A 438 -0.06 -4.99 -61.19
N GLU A 439 -1.13 -5.72 -60.92
CA GLU A 439 -1.73 -5.91 -59.61
C GLU A 439 -1.48 -7.31 -59.07
N TYR A 440 -1.47 -8.32 -59.94
CA TYR A 440 -1.24 -9.73 -59.60
C TYR A 440 -0.05 -10.30 -60.35
N MET A 441 0.68 -11.21 -59.70
CA MET A 441 1.72 -12.00 -60.37
C MET A 441 1.07 -13.00 -61.34
N SER A 442 1.57 -13.13 -62.57
CA SER A 442 1.04 -14.08 -63.55
C SER A 442 1.33 -15.55 -63.21
N ASP A 443 0.54 -16.45 -63.78
CA ASP A 443 0.73 -17.90 -63.64
C ASP A 443 2.05 -18.36 -64.26
N LYS A 444 2.47 -17.72 -65.36
CA LYS A 444 3.76 -17.96 -66.01
C LYS A 444 4.94 -17.58 -65.10
N THR A 445 4.90 -16.42 -64.46
CA THR A 445 5.94 -16.02 -63.49
C THR A 445 5.93 -16.93 -62.27
N THR A 446 4.74 -17.31 -61.78
CA THR A 446 4.59 -18.24 -60.65
C THR A 446 5.21 -19.61 -60.95
N GLU A 447 4.89 -20.21 -62.10
CA GLU A 447 5.46 -21.49 -62.52
C GLU A 447 6.99 -21.40 -62.64
N LYS A 448 7.50 -20.33 -63.28
CA LYS A 448 8.94 -20.09 -63.44
C LYS A 448 9.65 -19.96 -62.10
N LEU A 449 9.07 -19.21 -61.15
CA LEU A 449 9.60 -19.02 -59.81
C LEU A 449 9.67 -20.35 -59.05
N LEU A 450 8.57 -21.11 -59.04
CA LEU A 450 8.49 -22.40 -58.34
C LEU A 450 9.51 -23.40 -58.90
N ARG A 451 9.66 -23.50 -60.23
CA ARG A 451 10.69 -24.35 -60.87
C ARG A 451 12.10 -23.96 -60.46
N LYS A 452 12.41 -22.66 -60.37
CA LYS A 452 13.72 -22.18 -59.90
C LYS A 452 13.97 -22.53 -58.44
N LEU A 453 12.98 -22.35 -57.58
CA LEU A 453 13.10 -22.69 -56.16
C LEU A 453 13.29 -24.18 -55.96
N ALA A 454 12.52 -25.02 -56.67
CA ALA A 454 12.61 -26.48 -56.60
C ALA A 454 14.02 -27.01 -56.95
N ALA A 455 14.71 -26.37 -57.90
CA ALA A 455 16.09 -26.73 -58.26
C ALA A 455 17.08 -26.63 -57.09
N TYR A 456 16.78 -25.82 -56.06
CA TYR A 456 17.61 -25.67 -54.85
C TYR A 456 17.20 -26.59 -53.69
N GLN A 457 16.25 -27.51 -53.89
CA GLN A 457 15.81 -28.51 -52.90
C GLN A 457 15.35 -27.91 -51.56
N PRO A 458 14.33 -27.03 -51.54
CA PRO A 458 13.69 -26.59 -50.30
C PRO A 458 12.99 -27.76 -49.60
N GLN A 459 12.74 -27.62 -48.29
CA GLN A 459 12.02 -28.65 -47.53
C GLN A 459 10.51 -28.62 -47.80
N VAL A 460 9.94 -27.43 -47.95
CA VAL A 460 8.53 -27.20 -48.28
C VAL A 460 8.37 -25.77 -48.78
N ILE A 461 7.48 -25.56 -49.75
CA ILE A 461 7.15 -24.25 -50.31
C ILE A 461 5.68 -23.93 -49.97
N GLY A 462 5.45 -22.81 -49.30
CA GLY A 462 4.13 -22.23 -49.09
C GLY A 462 3.84 -21.15 -50.11
N LEU A 463 2.82 -21.35 -50.93
CA LEU A 463 2.33 -20.38 -51.89
C LEU A 463 1.13 -19.64 -51.28
N ASP A 464 1.41 -18.50 -50.65
CA ASP A 464 0.44 -17.56 -50.09
C ASP A 464 -0.08 -16.59 -51.16
N ILE A 465 -0.50 -17.17 -52.29
CA ILE A 465 -1.05 -16.46 -53.43
C ILE A 465 -2.21 -17.28 -53.96
N ILE A 466 -3.39 -16.65 -53.99
CA ILE A 466 -4.63 -17.29 -54.47
C ILE A 466 -4.51 -17.59 -55.96
N ARG A 467 -4.81 -18.83 -56.34
CA ARG A 467 -4.72 -19.36 -57.72
C ARG A 467 -5.93 -20.24 -58.08
N ASP A 468 -7.11 -19.84 -57.62
CA ASP A 468 -8.39 -20.45 -57.97
C ASP A 468 -8.81 -20.19 -59.43
N SER A 469 -8.38 -19.07 -60.00
CA SER A 469 -8.63 -18.66 -61.38
C SER A 469 -7.34 -18.30 -62.13
N PRO A 470 -7.33 -18.33 -63.48
CA PRO A 470 -6.18 -17.92 -64.28
C PRO A 470 -5.79 -16.45 -64.05
N ARG A 471 -4.48 -16.17 -64.02
CA ARG A 471 -3.91 -14.82 -63.90
C ARG A 471 -2.82 -14.59 -64.95
N PRO A 472 -2.96 -13.59 -65.86
CA PRO A 472 -4.11 -12.71 -66.05
C PRO A 472 -5.37 -13.46 -66.51
N MET A 473 -6.54 -12.83 -66.30
CA MET A 473 -7.82 -13.41 -66.70
C MET A 473 -7.84 -13.73 -68.20
N GLY A 474 -8.24 -14.95 -68.55
CA GLY A 474 -8.30 -15.44 -69.94
C GLY A 474 -7.08 -16.23 -70.41
N GLU A 475 -5.93 -16.17 -69.72
CA GLU A 475 -4.71 -16.92 -70.10
C GLU A 475 -4.72 -18.37 -69.58
N THR A 476 -5.55 -19.21 -70.18
CA THR A 476 -5.79 -20.60 -69.74
C THR A 476 -4.58 -21.54 -69.91
N GLN A 477 -3.73 -21.32 -70.91
CA GLN A 477 -2.59 -22.21 -71.19
C GLN A 477 -1.50 -22.13 -70.10
N ALA A 478 -1.16 -20.92 -69.64
CA ALA A 478 -0.18 -20.74 -68.55
C ALA A 478 -0.74 -21.27 -67.22
N HIS A 479 -2.03 -21.05 -66.96
CA HIS A 479 -2.72 -21.57 -65.79
C HIS A 479 -2.68 -23.11 -65.75
N GLN A 480 -2.99 -23.80 -66.85
CA GLN A 480 -2.92 -25.26 -66.91
C GLN A 480 -1.51 -25.81 -66.62
N LYS A 481 -0.45 -25.14 -67.10
CA LYS A 481 0.94 -25.54 -66.81
C LYS A 481 1.27 -25.38 -65.32
N LEU A 482 0.83 -24.28 -64.71
CA LEU A 482 0.98 -24.07 -63.28
C LEU A 482 0.22 -25.13 -62.48
N LEU A 483 -1.04 -25.41 -62.82
CA LEU A 483 -1.84 -26.43 -62.14
C LEU A 483 -1.21 -27.83 -62.24
N GLN A 484 -0.74 -28.20 -63.43
CA GLN A 484 -0.01 -29.46 -63.62
C GLN A 484 1.23 -29.52 -62.72
N TYR A 485 2.02 -28.44 -62.68
CA TYR A 485 3.20 -28.37 -61.84
C TYR A 485 2.87 -28.48 -60.34
N LEU A 486 1.81 -27.81 -59.87
CA LEU A 486 1.35 -27.91 -58.48
C LEU A 486 0.84 -29.31 -58.12
N GLN A 487 0.19 -30.01 -59.07
CA GLN A 487 -0.27 -31.38 -58.87
C GLN A 487 0.91 -32.35 -58.76
N GLU A 488 1.93 -32.21 -59.61
CA GLU A 488 3.11 -33.09 -59.67
C GLU A 488 4.08 -32.93 -58.48
N ASN A 489 4.18 -31.73 -57.88
CA ASN A 489 5.19 -31.45 -56.84
C ASN A 489 4.58 -31.46 -55.43
N GLU A 490 4.81 -32.54 -54.67
CA GLU A 490 4.19 -32.75 -53.35
C GLU A 490 4.67 -31.78 -52.25
N ASP A 491 5.83 -31.15 -52.42
CA ASP A 491 6.44 -30.24 -51.44
C ASP A 491 5.83 -28.83 -51.45
N ILE A 492 4.82 -28.57 -52.29
CA ILE A 492 4.15 -27.28 -52.42
C ILE A 492 2.80 -27.32 -51.70
N ILE A 493 2.57 -26.35 -50.82
CA ILE A 493 1.31 -26.11 -50.12
C ILE A 493 0.70 -24.82 -50.65
N SER A 494 -0.51 -24.90 -51.21
CA SER A 494 -1.26 -23.76 -51.72
C SER A 494 -2.23 -23.19 -50.68
N VAL A 495 -2.60 -21.93 -50.83
CA VAL A 495 -3.57 -21.26 -49.95
C VAL A 495 -5.01 -21.37 -50.49
N CYS A 496 -5.99 -21.38 -49.58
CA CYS A 496 -7.39 -21.03 -49.85
C CYS A 496 -7.90 -20.07 -48.77
N VAL A 497 -9.02 -19.39 -49.00
CA VAL A 497 -9.61 -18.45 -48.05
C VAL A 497 -11.07 -18.85 -47.83
N ALA A 498 -11.42 -19.14 -46.59
CA ALA A 498 -12.77 -19.55 -46.23
C ALA A 498 -13.76 -18.38 -46.35
N ARG A 499 -15.05 -18.69 -46.46
CA ARG A 499 -16.10 -17.66 -46.46
C ARG A 499 -16.15 -16.99 -45.07
N PRO A 500 -16.07 -15.65 -44.99
CA PRO A 500 -16.20 -14.97 -43.70
C PRO A 500 -17.59 -15.20 -43.11
N GLN A 501 -17.68 -15.84 -41.94
CA GLN A 501 -18.96 -16.09 -41.25
C GLN A 501 -19.74 -14.80 -40.92
N GLU A 502 -19.05 -13.68 -40.79
CA GLU A 502 -19.63 -12.37 -40.42
C GLU A 502 -20.20 -11.59 -41.61
N LYS A 503 -19.74 -11.94 -42.83
CA LYS A 503 -20.19 -11.34 -44.09
C LYS A 503 -20.45 -12.48 -45.09
N PRO A 504 -21.52 -13.27 -44.89
CA PRO A 504 -21.82 -14.43 -45.73
C PRO A 504 -22.04 -14.07 -47.22
N GLU A 505 -22.29 -12.80 -47.51
CA GLU A 505 -22.39 -12.25 -48.87
C GLU A 505 -21.03 -12.00 -49.58
N THR A 506 -19.90 -12.11 -48.88
CA THR A 506 -18.57 -12.13 -49.52
C THR A 506 -18.18 -13.55 -49.94
N GLN A 507 -17.73 -13.73 -51.19
CA GLN A 507 -17.22 -15.02 -51.65
C GLN A 507 -15.83 -15.29 -51.07
N GLY A 508 -15.62 -16.50 -50.53
CA GLY A 508 -14.27 -17.02 -50.24
C GLY A 508 -13.54 -17.41 -51.53
N TYR A 509 -12.27 -17.77 -51.41
CA TYR A 509 -11.43 -18.17 -52.54
C TYR A 509 -11.00 -19.63 -52.44
N GLY A 510 -11.19 -20.38 -53.52
CA GLY A 510 -10.85 -21.80 -53.57
C GLY A 510 -9.35 -22.06 -53.66
N PRO A 511 -8.91 -23.31 -53.47
CA PRO A 511 -7.55 -23.72 -53.82
C PRO A 511 -7.37 -23.81 -55.35
N PRO A 512 -6.11 -23.93 -55.84
CA PRO A 512 -5.85 -24.24 -57.23
C PRO A 512 -6.51 -25.58 -57.63
N PRO A 513 -7.26 -25.63 -58.75
CA PRO A 513 -7.98 -26.84 -59.15
C PRO A 513 -7.09 -28.09 -59.26
N GLY A 514 -7.54 -29.18 -58.63
CA GLY A 514 -6.88 -30.49 -58.66
C GLY A 514 -5.75 -30.69 -57.66
N VAL A 515 -5.40 -29.69 -56.85
CA VAL A 515 -4.47 -29.88 -55.72
C VAL A 515 -5.19 -30.61 -54.57
N PRO A 516 -4.65 -31.71 -54.03
CA PRO A 516 -5.28 -32.44 -52.93
C PRO A 516 -5.42 -31.59 -51.66
N VAL A 517 -6.56 -31.69 -50.95
CA VAL A 517 -6.85 -30.92 -49.71
C VAL A 517 -5.76 -31.04 -48.64
N LYS A 518 -5.03 -32.17 -48.57
CA LYS A 518 -3.88 -32.37 -47.67
C LYS A 518 -2.68 -31.44 -47.94
N ARG A 519 -2.65 -30.78 -49.10
CA ARG A 519 -1.64 -29.80 -49.55
C ARG A 519 -2.25 -28.40 -49.75
N VAL A 520 -3.40 -28.16 -49.14
CA VAL A 520 -4.07 -26.87 -49.13
C VAL A 520 -4.18 -26.42 -47.68
N GLY A 521 -3.73 -25.21 -47.37
CA GLY A 521 -3.92 -24.58 -46.06
C GLY A 521 -4.77 -23.32 -46.18
N PHE A 522 -5.63 -23.05 -45.21
CA PHE A 522 -6.38 -21.79 -45.22
C PHE A 522 -5.49 -20.60 -44.80
N GLY A 523 -5.69 -19.44 -45.43
CA GLY A 523 -4.97 -18.19 -45.18
C GLY A 523 -5.65 -17.25 -44.17
N ASP A 524 -6.78 -17.67 -43.60
CA ASP A 524 -7.61 -16.83 -42.72
C ASP A 524 -6.95 -16.48 -41.38
N PHE A 525 -7.13 -15.23 -40.95
CA PHE A 525 -6.72 -14.73 -39.63
C PHE A 525 -7.93 -14.50 -38.70
N PRO A 526 -7.80 -14.78 -37.39
CA PRO A 526 -8.90 -14.60 -36.44
C PRO A 526 -9.11 -13.12 -36.07
N ILE A 527 -10.09 -12.47 -36.69
CA ILE A 527 -10.51 -11.08 -36.41
C ILE A 527 -11.45 -11.02 -35.19
N SER A 528 -11.52 -9.89 -34.48
CA SER A 528 -12.42 -9.68 -33.35
C SER A 528 -13.65 -8.86 -33.75
N LYS A 529 -14.87 -9.36 -33.46
CA LYS A 529 -16.15 -8.67 -33.75
C LYS A 529 -16.31 -7.26 -33.16
N ASN A 530 -15.50 -6.90 -32.16
CA ASN A 530 -15.69 -5.67 -31.38
C ASN A 530 -14.90 -4.45 -31.92
N GLY A 531 -14.56 -4.45 -33.22
CA GLY A 531 -13.87 -3.33 -33.87
C GLY A 531 -12.34 -3.32 -33.71
N ASP A 532 -11.75 -4.35 -33.10
CA ASP A 532 -10.30 -4.53 -33.03
C ASP A 532 -9.85 -5.54 -34.10
N GLU A 533 -9.42 -5.03 -35.25
CA GLU A 533 -8.92 -5.82 -36.38
C GLU A 533 -7.48 -6.32 -36.19
N THR A 534 -6.88 -6.05 -35.03
CA THR A 534 -5.48 -6.39 -34.78
C THR A 534 -5.29 -7.90 -34.60
N ILE A 535 -4.48 -8.50 -35.46
CA ILE A 535 -4.11 -9.90 -35.39
C ILE A 535 -3.15 -10.11 -34.22
N ARG A 536 -3.59 -10.87 -33.21
CA ARG A 536 -2.79 -11.29 -32.04
C ARG A 536 -2.85 -12.79 -31.79
N ARG A 537 -3.58 -13.51 -32.63
CA ARG A 537 -3.86 -14.95 -32.50
C ARG A 537 -3.61 -15.60 -33.83
N GLN A 538 -3.20 -16.86 -33.77
CA GLN A 538 -3.04 -17.73 -34.92
C GLN A 538 -4.16 -18.78 -34.89
N LEU A 539 -4.86 -18.92 -36.01
CA LEU A 539 -5.78 -20.03 -36.23
C LEU A 539 -4.95 -21.24 -36.72
N ILE A 540 -5.05 -22.36 -36.00
CA ILE A 540 -4.32 -23.60 -36.31
C ILE A 540 -5.20 -24.52 -37.15
N ALA A 541 -6.46 -24.68 -36.76
CA ALA A 541 -7.43 -25.51 -37.45
C ALA A 541 -8.81 -24.83 -37.43
N GLN A 542 -9.62 -25.04 -38.47
CA GLN A 542 -11.02 -24.62 -38.47
C GLN A 542 -11.83 -25.43 -37.44
N SER A 543 -13.01 -24.93 -37.06
CA SER A 543 -13.89 -25.69 -36.16
C SER A 543 -14.36 -26.97 -36.83
N LEU A 544 -14.15 -28.10 -36.14
CA LEU A 544 -14.49 -29.44 -36.64
C LEU A 544 -16.00 -29.64 -36.85
N GLU A 545 -16.84 -28.74 -36.30
CA GLU A 545 -18.30 -28.82 -36.36
C GLU A 545 -18.94 -27.90 -37.43
N ASN A 546 -18.20 -26.91 -37.95
CA ASN A 546 -18.78 -25.79 -38.73
C ASN A 546 -18.13 -25.59 -40.11
N VAL A 547 -17.44 -26.60 -40.67
CA VAL A 547 -16.99 -26.48 -42.07
C VAL A 547 -18.23 -26.63 -42.95
N ASP A 548 -18.70 -25.51 -43.49
CA ASP A 548 -19.78 -25.48 -44.48
C ASP A 548 -19.35 -26.34 -45.67
N PRO A 549 -20.10 -27.40 -46.03
CA PRO A 549 -19.79 -28.25 -47.18
C PRO A 549 -19.68 -27.47 -48.50
N ASP A 550 -20.36 -26.32 -48.57
CA ASP A 550 -20.38 -25.45 -49.74
C ASP A 550 -19.31 -24.33 -49.69
N ASP A 551 -18.43 -24.34 -48.69
CA ASP A 551 -17.30 -23.40 -48.62
C ASP A 551 -16.22 -23.78 -49.66
N PRO A 552 -15.72 -22.83 -50.47
CA PRO A 552 -14.63 -23.09 -51.42
C PRO A 552 -13.33 -23.58 -50.75
N CYS A 553 -13.12 -23.31 -49.46
CA CYS A 553 -11.92 -23.68 -48.71
C CYS A 553 -12.20 -24.81 -47.70
N GLN A 554 -12.13 -26.05 -48.16
CA GLN A 554 -12.35 -27.26 -47.34
C GLN A 554 -11.13 -27.68 -46.49
N SER A 555 -10.14 -26.81 -46.32
CA SER A 555 -8.92 -27.15 -45.57
C SER A 555 -9.16 -27.14 -44.06
N LYS A 556 -8.71 -28.21 -43.38
CA LYS A 556 -8.81 -28.31 -41.92
C LYS A 556 -7.79 -27.46 -41.18
N PHE A 557 -6.66 -27.14 -41.79
CA PHE A 557 -5.49 -26.59 -41.13
C PHE A 557 -4.99 -25.31 -41.82
N SER A 558 -4.43 -24.38 -41.06
CA SER A 558 -3.91 -23.14 -41.65
C SER A 558 -2.65 -23.40 -42.46
N LEU A 559 -2.40 -22.53 -43.45
CA LEU A 559 -1.17 -22.55 -44.25
C LEU A 559 0.07 -22.58 -43.35
N SER A 560 0.13 -21.65 -42.38
CA SER A 560 1.24 -21.57 -41.43
C SER A 560 1.46 -22.84 -40.60
N PHE A 561 0.39 -23.51 -40.17
CA PHE A 561 0.53 -24.76 -39.41
C PHE A 561 0.98 -25.91 -40.30
N LEU A 562 0.42 -26.06 -41.50
CA LEU A 562 0.81 -27.14 -42.42
C LEU A 562 2.27 -27.03 -42.83
N LEU A 563 2.78 -25.83 -43.10
CA LEU A 563 4.19 -25.61 -43.41
C LEU A 563 5.10 -26.01 -42.25
N ALA A 564 4.76 -25.57 -41.04
CA ALA A 564 5.51 -25.95 -39.85
C ALA A 564 5.44 -27.47 -39.62
N TYR A 565 4.27 -28.08 -39.78
CA TYR A 565 4.08 -29.52 -39.61
C TYR A 565 4.90 -30.33 -40.62
N ARG A 566 4.89 -29.98 -41.92
CA ARG A 566 5.69 -30.68 -42.94
C ARG A 566 7.18 -30.61 -42.67
N TYR A 567 7.67 -29.45 -42.25
CA TYR A 567 9.07 -29.28 -41.87
C TYR A 567 9.44 -30.13 -40.65
N LEU A 568 8.57 -30.18 -39.64
CA LEU A 568 8.78 -30.97 -38.42
C LEU A 568 8.63 -32.48 -38.68
N GLU A 569 7.71 -32.89 -39.55
CA GLU A 569 7.50 -34.27 -39.98
C GLU A 569 8.76 -34.83 -40.65
N ALA A 570 9.39 -34.05 -41.54
CA ALA A 570 10.68 -34.40 -42.14
C ALA A 570 11.82 -34.54 -41.11
N LYS A 571 11.69 -33.89 -39.95
CA LYS A 571 12.61 -34.00 -38.82
C LYS A 571 12.22 -35.08 -37.80
N GLY A 572 11.22 -35.90 -38.08
CA GLY A 572 10.82 -37.03 -37.24
C GLY A 572 9.83 -36.69 -36.11
N PHE A 573 9.15 -35.55 -36.19
CA PHE A 573 8.05 -35.22 -35.29
C PHE A 573 6.70 -35.72 -35.82
N GLU A 574 5.82 -36.10 -34.91
CA GLU A 574 4.44 -36.47 -35.19
C GLU A 574 3.48 -35.70 -34.28
N ILE A 575 2.21 -35.62 -34.68
CA ILE A 575 1.15 -35.00 -33.88
C ILE A 575 0.20 -36.07 -33.36
N LYS A 576 -0.11 -35.97 -32.07
CA LYS A 576 -1.15 -36.73 -31.40
C LYS A 576 -2.10 -35.81 -30.65
N ARG A 577 -3.35 -36.25 -30.48
CA ARG A 577 -4.30 -35.56 -29.60
C ARG A 577 -4.15 -36.08 -28.17
N THR A 578 -4.09 -35.17 -27.22
CA THR A 578 -4.13 -35.48 -25.79
C THR A 578 -5.54 -35.88 -25.34
N ALA A 579 -5.68 -36.38 -24.13
CA ALA A 579 -6.99 -36.70 -23.53
C ALA A 579 -7.96 -35.50 -23.53
N ASN A 580 -7.43 -34.28 -23.44
CA ASN A 580 -8.21 -33.04 -23.47
C ASN A 580 -8.46 -32.50 -24.89
N GLN A 581 -8.23 -33.31 -25.93
CA GLN A 581 -8.32 -32.92 -27.35
C GLN A 581 -7.33 -31.82 -27.78
N GLU A 582 -6.32 -31.53 -26.96
CA GLU A 582 -5.24 -30.59 -27.32
C GLU A 582 -4.25 -31.27 -28.27
N MET A 583 -3.71 -30.54 -29.23
CA MET A 583 -2.69 -31.01 -30.18
C MET A 583 -1.30 -31.02 -29.54
N GLN A 584 -0.61 -32.16 -29.62
CA GLN A 584 0.72 -32.36 -29.06
C GLN A 584 1.69 -32.90 -30.10
N PHE A 585 2.81 -32.20 -30.28
CA PHE A 585 3.98 -32.67 -31.00
C PHE A 585 4.81 -33.61 -30.12
N PHE A 586 5.31 -34.70 -30.70
CA PHE A 586 6.29 -35.57 -30.06
C PHE A 586 7.29 -36.07 -31.10
N HIS A 587 8.54 -36.26 -30.67
CA HIS A 587 9.58 -36.79 -31.54
C HIS A 587 9.60 -38.30 -31.49
N ARG A 588 9.63 -38.99 -32.64
CA ARG A 588 9.60 -40.46 -32.73
C ARG A 588 10.70 -41.13 -31.90
N LYS A 589 11.90 -40.54 -31.90
CA LYS A 589 13.07 -41.03 -31.15
C LYS A 589 13.19 -40.46 -29.73
N GLN A 590 12.22 -39.67 -29.26
CA GLN A 590 12.20 -39.02 -27.94
C GLN A 590 13.38 -38.07 -27.66
N GLU A 591 14.15 -37.67 -28.68
CA GLU A 591 15.24 -36.67 -28.56
C GLU A 591 14.75 -35.27 -28.12
N TYR A 592 13.47 -34.95 -28.31
CA TYR A 592 12.87 -33.67 -27.92
C TYR A 592 11.68 -33.87 -26.96
N PRO A 593 11.46 -32.94 -26.02
CA PRO A 593 10.30 -32.98 -25.15
C PRO A 593 9.00 -32.81 -25.94
N SER A 594 7.93 -33.49 -25.52
CA SER A 594 6.62 -33.33 -26.14
C SER A 594 6.08 -31.91 -25.90
N VAL A 595 5.58 -31.27 -26.95
CA VAL A 595 5.05 -29.90 -26.89
C VAL A 595 3.55 -29.90 -27.16
N THR A 596 2.76 -29.48 -26.18
CA THR A 596 1.31 -29.31 -26.34
C THR A 596 0.98 -27.86 -26.66
N MET A 597 0.24 -27.64 -27.75
CA MET A 597 -0.38 -26.35 -28.07
C MET A 597 -1.71 -26.28 -27.33
N LYS A 598 -1.86 -25.43 -26.33
CA LYS A 598 -3.13 -25.29 -25.60
C LYS A 598 -4.06 -24.35 -26.35
N ARG A 599 -5.28 -24.78 -26.65
CA ARG A 599 -6.32 -23.93 -27.25
C ARG A 599 -6.62 -22.74 -26.35
N TRP A 600 -6.68 -21.55 -26.93
CA TRP A 600 -7.05 -20.34 -26.23
C TRP A 600 -8.54 -20.36 -25.90
N LYS A 601 -8.88 -20.11 -24.63
CA LYS A 601 -10.27 -20.12 -24.12
C LYS A 601 -10.69 -18.69 -23.75
N PRO A 602 -11.98 -18.34 -23.93
CA PRO A 602 -12.51 -17.09 -23.39
C PRO A 602 -12.29 -16.99 -21.87
N GLY A 603 -11.98 -15.79 -21.38
CA GLY A 603 -11.68 -15.53 -19.97
C GLY A 603 -10.21 -15.69 -19.58
N ASN A 604 -9.37 -16.28 -20.45
CA ASN A 604 -7.91 -16.32 -20.25
C ASN A 604 -7.28 -15.00 -20.75
N GLY A 605 -6.37 -14.44 -19.95
CA GLY A 605 -5.74 -13.16 -20.26
C GLY A 605 -6.76 -12.01 -20.39
N GLY A 606 -6.46 -11.00 -21.20
CA GLY A 606 -7.34 -9.86 -21.41
C GLY A 606 -8.60 -10.14 -22.25
N TYR A 607 -8.75 -11.32 -22.86
CA TYR A 607 -9.88 -11.64 -23.73
C TYR A 607 -11.07 -12.20 -22.95
N GLN A 608 -11.98 -11.32 -22.53
CA GLN A 608 -13.16 -11.68 -21.73
C GLN A 608 -14.33 -12.09 -22.63
N LYS A 609 -14.55 -11.34 -23.71
CA LYS A 609 -15.54 -11.65 -24.75
C LYS A 609 -14.82 -11.91 -26.07
N MET A 610 -14.75 -13.18 -26.48
CA MET A 610 -14.08 -13.63 -27.70
C MET A 610 -14.92 -14.73 -28.37
N LEU A 611 -15.06 -14.68 -29.69
CA LEU A 611 -15.46 -15.86 -30.46
C LEU A 611 -14.29 -16.83 -30.54
N ALA A 612 -14.44 -17.98 -29.91
CA ALA A 612 -13.46 -19.05 -29.89
C ALA A 612 -13.69 -20.04 -31.04
N ASP A 613 -13.90 -19.54 -32.26
CA ASP A 613 -14.11 -20.41 -33.41
C ASP A 613 -12.80 -21.07 -33.88
N GLY A 614 -12.86 -22.35 -34.21
CA GLY A 614 -11.68 -23.17 -34.50
C GLY A 614 -10.65 -23.26 -33.37
N TYR A 615 -9.51 -23.85 -33.71
CA TYR A 615 -8.39 -24.06 -32.78
C TYR A 615 -7.43 -22.88 -32.85
N GLN A 616 -7.53 -21.95 -31.89
CA GLN A 616 -6.71 -20.75 -31.85
C GLN A 616 -5.68 -20.79 -30.73
N ILE A 617 -4.52 -20.19 -30.97
CA ILE A 617 -3.49 -19.89 -29.95
C ILE A 617 -3.06 -18.42 -30.06
N LEU A 618 -2.51 -17.84 -28.99
CA LEU A 618 -1.91 -16.50 -29.09
C LEU A 618 -0.66 -16.54 -29.97
N LEU A 619 -0.48 -15.48 -30.76
CA LEU A 619 0.66 -15.30 -31.63
C LEU A 619 1.76 -14.52 -30.89
N ASN A 620 2.81 -15.24 -30.53
CA ASN A 620 4.05 -14.74 -29.96
C ASN A 620 4.95 -14.22 -31.10
N TYR A 621 4.62 -13.04 -31.63
CA TYR A 621 5.45 -12.34 -32.63
C TYR A 621 6.92 -12.35 -32.19
N ARG A 622 7.82 -12.61 -33.14
CA ARG A 622 9.27 -12.52 -32.93
C ARG A 622 9.62 -11.03 -32.84
N SER A 623 10.49 -10.63 -31.92
CA SER A 623 10.89 -9.21 -31.81
C SER A 623 11.80 -8.80 -32.98
N SER A 624 11.23 -8.57 -34.16
CA SER A 624 11.93 -8.41 -35.43
C SER A 624 12.04 -6.95 -35.90
N GLY A 625 12.52 -6.07 -35.01
CA GLY A 625 12.69 -4.65 -35.27
C GLY A 625 11.39 -3.84 -35.21
N GLU A 626 11.47 -2.55 -35.55
CA GLU A 626 10.40 -1.55 -35.37
C GLU A 626 9.08 -1.93 -36.09
N TYR A 627 9.18 -2.54 -37.28
CA TYR A 627 8.02 -2.90 -38.12
C TYR A 627 7.64 -4.38 -38.03
N GLY A 628 8.46 -5.22 -37.39
CA GLY A 628 8.26 -6.66 -37.33
C GLY A 628 8.62 -7.42 -38.61
N TRP A 629 9.08 -6.76 -39.68
CA TRP A 629 9.30 -7.41 -40.98
C TRP A 629 10.52 -8.34 -41.02
N ASN A 630 11.46 -8.21 -40.08
CA ASN A 630 12.70 -9.01 -40.03
C ASN A 630 12.51 -10.38 -39.35
N VAL A 631 11.36 -11.02 -39.53
CA VAL A 631 11.07 -12.34 -38.95
C VAL A 631 11.93 -13.45 -39.54
N ALA A 632 12.29 -13.31 -40.82
CA ALA A 632 13.08 -14.24 -41.60
C ALA A 632 13.79 -13.45 -42.71
N ARG A 633 14.77 -14.07 -43.38
CA ARG A 633 15.40 -13.44 -44.54
C ARG A 633 14.37 -13.25 -45.65
N MET A 634 14.37 -12.06 -46.26
CA MET A 634 13.47 -11.71 -47.34
C MET A 634 14.26 -11.45 -48.62
N VAL A 635 13.76 -11.97 -49.73
CA VAL A 635 14.31 -11.82 -51.09
C VAL A 635 13.17 -11.51 -52.05
N THR A 636 13.44 -10.82 -53.16
CA THR A 636 12.40 -10.51 -54.15
C THR A 636 12.19 -11.65 -55.15
N VAL A 637 11.02 -11.70 -55.79
CA VAL A 637 10.77 -12.65 -56.89
C VAL A 637 11.83 -12.52 -57.98
N GLN A 638 12.23 -11.29 -58.32
CA GLN A 638 13.23 -11.06 -59.36
C GLN A 638 14.64 -11.48 -58.95
N GLU A 639 15.03 -11.34 -57.68
CA GLU A 639 16.31 -11.88 -57.19
C GLU A 639 16.38 -13.40 -57.38
N VAL A 640 15.30 -14.13 -57.06
CA VAL A 640 15.21 -15.58 -57.30
C VAL A 640 15.27 -15.89 -58.80
N ILE A 641 14.46 -15.20 -59.60
CA ILE A 641 14.37 -15.43 -61.05
C ILE A 641 15.67 -15.08 -61.76
N ASN A 642 16.45 -14.13 -61.27
CA ASN A 642 17.74 -13.76 -61.85
C ASN A 642 18.92 -14.57 -61.31
N GLY A 643 18.69 -15.47 -60.34
CA GLY A 643 19.73 -16.31 -59.76
C GLY A 643 20.67 -15.54 -58.81
N GLN A 644 20.18 -14.48 -58.18
CA GLN A 644 20.94 -13.63 -57.25
C GLN A 644 20.93 -14.17 -55.81
N ILE A 645 20.58 -15.44 -55.63
CA ILE A 645 20.42 -16.10 -54.32
C ILE A 645 21.36 -17.29 -54.25
N LYS A 646 21.99 -17.47 -53.09
CA LYS A 646 22.89 -18.59 -52.87
C LYS A 646 22.10 -19.87 -52.54
N PRO A 647 22.50 -21.06 -53.05
CA PRO A 647 21.76 -22.31 -52.82
C PRO A 647 21.50 -22.65 -51.34
N GLU A 648 22.45 -22.33 -50.46
CA GLU A 648 22.36 -22.54 -49.01
C GLU A 648 21.23 -21.73 -48.33
N GLU A 649 20.71 -20.71 -49.02
CA GLU A 649 19.61 -19.90 -48.51
C GLU A 649 18.25 -20.55 -48.71
N ILE A 650 18.14 -21.55 -49.60
CA ILE A 650 16.89 -22.23 -49.95
C ILE A 650 16.91 -23.70 -49.52
N LYS A 651 18.06 -24.37 -49.65
CA LYS A 651 18.20 -25.81 -49.42
C LYS A 651 17.74 -26.22 -48.02
N GLY A 652 16.78 -27.14 -47.95
CA GLY A 652 16.25 -27.69 -46.70
C GLY A 652 15.47 -26.69 -45.83
N LYS A 653 15.03 -25.56 -46.39
CA LYS A 653 14.26 -24.52 -45.69
C LYS A 653 12.79 -24.47 -46.08
N ILE A 654 12.01 -23.78 -45.27
CA ILE A 654 10.63 -23.40 -45.60
C ILE A 654 10.68 -22.13 -46.44
N ILE A 655 10.10 -22.17 -47.64
CA ILE A 655 10.01 -21.00 -48.51
C ILE A 655 8.57 -20.50 -48.50
N LEU A 656 8.35 -19.24 -48.10
CA LEU A 656 7.05 -18.59 -48.11
C LEU A 656 7.01 -17.57 -49.24
N ILE A 657 6.06 -17.69 -50.16
CA ILE A 657 5.91 -16.80 -51.32
C ILE A 657 4.61 -16.03 -51.16
N GLY A 658 4.66 -14.70 -51.15
CA GLY A 658 3.47 -13.87 -50.99
C GLY A 658 3.71 -12.38 -51.24
N TYR A 659 2.64 -11.60 -51.26
CA TYR A 659 2.70 -10.18 -51.60
C TYR A 659 3.25 -9.32 -50.47
N THR A 660 4.16 -8.40 -50.80
CA THR A 660 4.54 -7.26 -49.93
C THR A 660 4.37 -5.92 -50.66
N ALA A 661 3.93 -5.95 -51.92
CA ALA A 661 3.56 -4.80 -52.72
C ALA A 661 2.40 -4.00 -52.08
N LYS A 662 2.57 -2.69 -51.87
CA LYS A 662 1.47 -1.78 -51.52
C LYS A 662 0.74 -1.42 -52.81
N SER A 663 -0.18 -2.28 -53.27
CA SER A 663 -1.06 -2.00 -54.41
C SER A 663 -2.15 -0.98 -54.05
N SER A 664 -2.84 -0.41 -55.05
CA SER A 664 -3.94 0.55 -54.83
C SER A 664 -5.05 0.03 -53.91
N ASN A 665 -5.20 -1.30 -53.82
CA ASN A 665 -6.22 -1.96 -53.01
C ASN A 665 -5.68 -2.53 -51.69
N ASN A 666 -4.37 -2.43 -51.38
CA ASN A 666 -3.74 -3.01 -50.18
C ASN A 666 -4.19 -4.46 -49.88
N ILE A 667 -4.14 -5.31 -50.91
CA ILE A 667 -4.89 -6.58 -51.01
C ILE A 667 -4.63 -7.57 -49.85
N ASP A 668 -3.46 -7.51 -49.18
CA ASP A 668 -3.10 -8.42 -48.10
C ASP A 668 -2.32 -7.73 -46.94
N TYR A 669 -2.77 -6.54 -46.52
CA TYR A 669 -2.17 -5.80 -45.40
C TYR A 669 -3.08 -5.80 -44.17
N HIS A 670 -2.57 -6.30 -43.05
CA HIS A 670 -3.35 -6.49 -41.83
C HIS A 670 -2.81 -5.67 -40.66
N SER A 671 -3.71 -5.24 -39.79
CA SER A 671 -3.35 -4.61 -38.52
C SER A 671 -2.74 -5.65 -37.57
N THR A 672 -1.58 -5.34 -36.99
CA THR A 672 -0.89 -6.22 -36.02
C THR A 672 -0.51 -5.45 -34.77
N ILE A 673 0.23 -6.08 -33.85
CA ILE A 673 0.75 -5.38 -32.67
C ILE A 673 1.72 -4.24 -33.03
N TYR A 674 2.26 -4.23 -34.24
CA TYR A 674 3.17 -3.20 -34.74
C TYR A 674 2.40 -1.97 -35.24
N PRO A 675 3.02 -0.77 -35.19
CA PRO A 675 2.38 0.47 -35.63
C PRO A 675 2.00 0.47 -37.11
N GLU A 676 2.79 -0.19 -37.96
CA GLU A 676 2.50 -0.35 -39.39
C GLU A 676 1.73 -1.64 -39.68
N LYS A 677 0.85 -1.59 -40.69
CA LYS A 677 0.21 -2.80 -41.22
C LYS A 677 1.26 -3.74 -41.79
N MET A 678 1.07 -5.04 -41.57
CA MET A 678 1.99 -6.09 -41.98
C MET A 678 1.37 -6.92 -43.12
N PRO A 679 2.15 -7.25 -44.16
CA PRO A 679 1.77 -8.25 -45.16
C PRO A 679 1.39 -9.61 -44.56
N GLY A 680 0.34 -10.26 -45.07
CA GLY A 680 -0.14 -11.56 -44.58
C GLY A 680 0.94 -12.65 -44.58
N VAL A 681 1.76 -12.70 -45.65
CA VAL A 681 2.89 -13.65 -45.75
C VAL A 681 3.89 -13.54 -44.58
N LEU A 682 4.10 -12.33 -44.03
CA LEU A 682 4.99 -12.13 -42.87
C LEU A 682 4.33 -12.58 -41.57
N ILE A 683 3.02 -12.44 -41.46
CA ILE A 683 2.25 -12.99 -40.33
C ILE A 683 2.31 -14.52 -40.36
N HIS A 684 2.19 -15.13 -41.55
CA HIS A 684 2.43 -16.57 -41.71
C HIS A 684 3.86 -16.98 -41.36
N ALA A 685 4.88 -16.19 -41.72
CA ALA A 685 6.25 -16.44 -41.31
C ALA A 685 6.44 -16.39 -39.79
N HIS A 686 5.82 -15.43 -39.10
CA HIS A 686 5.81 -15.38 -37.63
C HIS A 686 5.12 -16.59 -37.00
N ALA A 687 3.98 -16.99 -37.56
CA ALA A 687 3.19 -18.13 -37.14
C ALA A 687 3.94 -19.46 -37.31
N VAL A 688 4.63 -19.65 -38.44
CA VAL A 688 5.53 -20.80 -38.67
C VAL A 688 6.71 -20.75 -37.70
N SER A 689 7.41 -19.62 -37.60
CA SER A 689 8.57 -19.46 -36.72
C SER A 689 8.23 -19.76 -35.27
N GLN A 690 7.04 -19.35 -34.79
CA GLN A 690 6.57 -19.65 -33.44
C GLN A 690 6.51 -21.16 -33.19
N ILE A 691 5.89 -21.93 -34.09
CA ILE A 691 5.73 -23.37 -33.93
C ILE A 691 7.09 -24.06 -33.95
N LEU A 692 7.93 -23.75 -34.94
CA LEU A 692 9.27 -24.33 -35.04
C LEU A 692 10.14 -24.00 -33.83
N SER A 693 10.15 -22.74 -33.41
CA SER A 693 10.96 -22.28 -32.29
C SER A 693 10.52 -22.91 -30.97
N ARG A 694 9.21 -23.18 -30.80
CA ARG A 694 8.74 -23.88 -29.61
C ARG A 694 9.13 -25.35 -29.62
N VAL A 695 8.95 -26.04 -30.76
CA VAL A 695 9.13 -27.49 -30.87
C VAL A 695 10.61 -27.88 -30.86
N ILE A 696 11.47 -27.09 -31.52
CA ILE A 696 12.90 -27.39 -31.67
C ILE A 696 13.75 -26.62 -30.64
N ASP A 697 13.52 -25.31 -30.49
CA ASP A 697 14.42 -24.42 -29.73
C ASP A 697 13.93 -24.14 -28.29
N GLY A 698 12.72 -24.62 -27.95
CA GLY A 698 12.12 -24.45 -26.62
C GLY A 698 11.46 -23.08 -26.37
N ARG A 699 11.43 -22.14 -27.33
CA ARG A 699 10.80 -20.80 -27.19
C ARG A 699 9.34 -20.92 -26.76
N PRO A 700 8.91 -20.43 -25.58
CA PRO A 700 7.59 -20.72 -25.03
C PRO A 700 6.44 -20.12 -25.87
N PHE A 701 5.31 -20.83 -25.90
CA PHE A 701 4.04 -20.25 -26.32
C PHE A 701 3.55 -19.27 -25.25
N LEU A 702 2.84 -18.22 -25.69
CA LEU A 702 2.16 -17.32 -24.77
C LEU A 702 1.12 -18.09 -23.95
N TRP A 703 1.11 -17.84 -22.64
CA TRP A 703 0.15 -18.43 -21.72
C TRP A 703 -0.39 -17.35 -20.78
N ALA A 704 -1.56 -17.62 -20.21
CA ALA A 704 -2.16 -16.80 -19.16
C ALA A 704 -2.71 -17.71 -18.07
N PHE A 705 -2.98 -17.15 -16.91
CA PHE A 705 -3.68 -17.90 -15.87
C PHE A 705 -5.11 -18.26 -16.30
N PRO A 706 -5.66 -19.35 -15.76
CA PRO A 706 -7.11 -19.52 -15.73
C PRO A 706 -7.73 -18.41 -14.89
N TRP A 707 -9.03 -18.18 -15.06
CA TRP A 707 -9.78 -17.11 -14.38
C TRP A 707 -9.57 -17.04 -12.86
N TRP A 708 -9.48 -18.19 -12.17
CA TRP A 708 -9.22 -18.23 -10.72
C TRP A 708 -7.79 -17.78 -10.36
N GLY A 709 -6.81 -18.04 -11.23
CA GLY A 709 -5.42 -17.62 -11.01
C GLY A 709 -5.29 -16.10 -11.15
N ASP A 710 -6.02 -15.52 -12.11
CA ASP A 710 -6.14 -14.06 -12.21
C ASP A 710 -6.77 -13.46 -10.95
N ALA A 711 -7.83 -14.08 -10.41
CA ALA A 711 -8.47 -13.61 -9.18
C ALA A 711 -7.50 -13.64 -7.97
N LEU A 712 -6.70 -14.69 -7.83
CA LEU A 712 -5.67 -14.78 -6.78
C LEU A 712 -4.58 -13.72 -6.95
N TRP A 713 -4.14 -13.47 -8.18
CA TRP A 713 -3.16 -12.41 -8.49
C TRP A 713 -3.70 -11.03 -8.10
N VAL A 714 -4.94 -10.72 -8.50
CA VAL A 714 -5.62 -9.47 -8.16
C VAL A 714 -5.79 -9.34 -6.64
N PHE A 715 -6.17 -10.43 -5.95
CA PHE A 715 -6.31 -10.44 -4.49
C PHE A 715 -5.00 -10.18 -3.75
N ALA A 716 -3.89 -10.78 -4.20
CA ALA A 716 -2.57 -10.56 -3.60
C ALA A 716 -2.18 -9.07 -3.68
N TRP A 717 -2.38 -8.43 -4.83
CA TRP A 717 -2.08 -7.02 -5.02
C TRP A 717 -3.08 -6.09 -4.33
N ALA A 718 -4.36 -6.47 -4.23
CA ALA A 718 -5.33 -5.79 -3.36
C ALA A 718 -4.85 -5.79 -1.90
N GLY A 719 -4.26 -6.89 -1.43
CA GLY A 719 -3.64 -6.99 -0.10
C GLY A 719 -2.53 -5.97 0.13
N VAL A 720 -1.66 -5.75 -0.88
CA VAL A 720 -0.60 -4.73 -0.82
C VAL A 720 -1.19 -3.33 -0.62
N GLY A 721 -2.25 -2.98 -1.35
CA GLY A 721 -2.95 -1.69 -1.17
C GLY A 721 -3.44 -1.49 0.27
N GLY A 722 -4.01 -2.53 0.89
CA GLY A 722 -4.44 -2.48 2.29
C GLY A 722 -3.28 -2.35 3.29
N VAL A 723 -2.13 -2.99 3.03
CA VAL A 723 -0.92 -2.87 3.86
C VAL A 723 -0.30 -1.47 3.76
N LEU A 724 -0.35 -0.83 2.59
CA LEU A 724 0.17 0.54 2.42
C LEU A 724 -0.58 1.56 3.28
N VAL A 725 -1.90 1.40 3.44
CA VAL A 725 -2.70 2.23 4.36
C VAL A 725 -2.30 2.00 5.83
N TRP A 726 -1.75 0.82 6.14
CA TRP A 726 -1.33 0.51 7.50
C TRP A 726 -0.06 1.25 7.95
N GLY A 727 0.87 1.48 7.03
CA GLY A 727 2.12 2.19 7.33
C GLY A 727 1.98 3.71 7.38
N MET A 728 0.89 4.29 6.88
CA MET A 728 0.81 5.73 6.58
C MET A 728 -0.47 6.36 7.14
N ARG A 729 -0.35 7.56 7.76
CA ARG A 729 -1.50 8.32 8.28
C ARG A 729 -1.98 9.47 7.38
N ARG A 730 -1.17 9.91 6.40
CA ARG A 730 -1.52 11.00 5.46
C ARG A 730 -2.01 10.45 4.12
N THR A 731 -3.17 10.89 3.66
CA THR A 731 -3.81 10.46 2.40
C THR A 731 -2.94 10.74 1.17
N ALA A 732 -2.28 11.89 1.11
CA ALA A 732 -1.37 12.23 0.01
C ALA A 732 -0.19 11.24 -0.11
N LEU A 733 0.39 10.82 1.02
CA LEU A 733 1.47 9.83 1.03
C LEU A 733 0.97 8.45 0.61
N MET A 734 -0.28 8.09 0.90
CA MET A 734 -0.87 6.82 0.46
C MET A 734 -1.05 6.78 -1.07
N LEU A 735 -1.45 7.89 -1.69
CA LEU A 735 -1.57 7.99 -3.14
C LEU A 735 -0.20 7.86 -3.82
N VAL A 736 0.81 8.55 -3.30
CA VAL A 736 2.19 8.43 -3.79
C VAL A 736 2.73 7.01 -3.61
N ALA A 737 2.51 6.38 -2.45
CA ALA A 737 2.94 5.01 -2.20
C ALA A 737 2.20 3.99 -3.09
N SER A 738 0.91 4.20 -3.34
CA SER A 738 0.12 3.34 -4.25
C SER A 738 0.61 3.48 -5.69
N ALA A 739 0.90 4.69 -6.16
CA ALA A 739 1.51 4.91 -7.47
C ALA A 739 2.91 4.28 -7.56
N GLY A 740 3.72 4.42 -6.49
CA GLY A 740 5.02 3.78 -6.37
C GLY A 740 4.95 2.24 -6.40
N ALA A 741 3.87 1.64 -5.91
CA ALA A 741 3.65 0.19 -5.96
C ALA A 741 3.23 -0.32 -7.34
N ILE A 742 2.65 0.50 -8.21
CA ILE A 742 2.23 0.09 -9.56
C ILE A 742 3.44 -0.15 -10.48
N VAL A 743 4.51 0.64 -10.34
CA VAL A 743 5.74 0.52 -11.14
C VAL A 743 6.41 -0.86 -11.03
N PRO A 744 6.72 -1.40 -9.83
CA PRO A 744 7.33 -2.72 -9.70
C PRO A 744 6.42 -3.85 -10.19
N ILE A 745 5.10 -3.70 -10.09
CA ILE A 745 4.14 -4.68 -10.63
C ILE A 745 4.22 -4.70 -12.16
N SER A 746 4.26 -3.53 -12.80
CA SER A 746 4.44 -3.43 -14.25
C SER A 746 5.75 -4.10 -14.68
N GLY A 747 6.84 -3.80 -13.97
CA GLY A 747 8.14 -4.44 -14.19
C GLY A 747 8.11 -5.97 -14.02
N LEU A 748 7.43 -6.47 -12.98
CA LEU A 748 7.26 -7.91 -12.75
C LEU A 748 6.45 -8.58 -13.85
N CYS A 749 5.35 -7.96 -14.29
CA CYS A 749 4.53 -8.45 -15.40
C CYS A 749 5.35 -8.52 -16.70
N PHE A 750 6.16 -7.50 -16.99
CA PHE A 750 7.05 -7.48 -18.15
C PHE A 750 8.12 -8.59 -18.05
N LEU A 751 8.75 -8.77 -16.89
CA LEU A 751 9.74 -9.83 -16.68
C LEU A 751 9.15 -11.24 -16.87
N ILE A 752 7.94 -11.49 -16.35
CA ILE A 752 7.23 -12.75 -16.54
C ILE A 752 6.91 -12.98 -18.02
N LEU A 753 6.45 -11.95 -18.73
CA LEU A 753 6.18 -12.04 -20.17
C LEU A 753 7.47 -12.34 -20.95
N TRP A 754 8.56 -11.64 -20.67
CA TRP A 754 9.81 -11.81 -21.40
C TRP A 754 10.45 -13.18 -21.15
N GLN A 755 10.54 -13.63 -19.89
CA GLN A 755 11.23 -14.88 -19.56
C GLN A 755 10.40 -16.14 -19.81
N THR A 756 9.08 -16.06 -19.58
CA THR A 756 8.21 -17.24 -19.57
C THR A 756 7.08 -17.18 -20.59
N ALA A 757 6.92 -16.07 -21.32
CA ALA A 757 5.75 -15.79 -22.16
C ALA A 757 4.41 -15.76 -21.40
N GLY A 758 4.45 -15.41 -20.10
CA GLY A 758 3.24 -15.30 -19.27
C GLY A 758 2.60 -13.91 -19.36
N TRP A 759 1.32 -13.85 -19.74
CA TRP A 759 0.52 -12.62 -19.74
C TRP A 759 -0.26 -12.49 -18.41
N MET A 760 0.22 -11.61 -17.54
CA MET A 760 -0.35 -11.35 -16.21
C MET A 760 -1.37 -10.20 -16.23
N PRO A 761 -2.43 -10.22 -15.38
CA PRO A 761 -3.48 -9.20 -15.36
C PRO A 761 -3.04 -7.93 -14.59
N PHE A 762 -2.14 -7.15 -15.20
CA PHE A 762 -1.60 -5.91 -14.63
C PHE A 762 -2.68 -4.86 -14.33
N ILE A 763 -3.53 -4.54 -15.30
CA ILE A 763 -4.54 -3.48 -15.16
C ILE A 763 -5.53 -3.81 -14.02
N PRO A 764 -6.11 -5.03 -13.94
CA PRO A 764 -6.90 -5.44 -12.78
C PRO A 764 -6.16 -5.30 -11.44
N ALA A 765 -4.89 -5.71 -11.37
CA ALA A 765 -4.09 -5.61 -10.14
C ALA A 765 -3.85 -4.15 -9.72
N ALA A 766 -3.52 -3.26 -10.67
CA ALA A 766 -3.32 -1.84 -10.40
C ALA A 766 -4.61 -1.17 -9.90
N VAL A 767 -5.76 -1.46 -10.54
CA VAL A 767 -7.06 -0.95 -10.11
C VAL A 767 -7.42 -1.49 -8.71
N ALA A 768 -7.13 -2.76 -8.42
CA ALA A 768 -7.42 -3.36 -7.12
C ALA A 768 -6.60 -2.71 -5.98
N ILE A 769 -5.34 -2.34 -6.22
CA ILE A 769 -4.54 -1.56 -5.27
C ILE A 769 -5.23 -0.23 -4.97
N LEU A 770 -5.55 0.54 -6.01
CA LEU A 770 -6.16 1.87 -5.85
C LEU A 770 -7.50 1.80 -5.12
N LEU A 771 -8.36 0.85 -5.49
CA LEU A 771 -9.66 0.62 -4.85
C LEU A 771 -9.50 0.20 -3.38
N THR A 772 -8.57 -0.70 -3.08
CA THR A 772 -8.36 -1.17 -1.70
C THR A 772 -7.79 -0.06 -0.83
N THR A 773 -6.82 0.71 -1.35
CA THR A 773 -6.26 1.89 -0.65
C THR A 773 -7.35 2.91 -0.35
N ALA A 774 -8.18 3.27 -1.34
CA ALA A 774 -9.27 4.23 -1.16
C ALA A 774 -10.33 3.72 -0.17
N GLY A 775 -10.78 2.47 -0.31
CA GLY A 775 -11.76 1.86 0.59
C GLY A 775 -11.27 1.79 2.03
N CYS A 776 -10.01 1.39 2.24
CA CYS A 776 -9.37 1.43 3.55
C CYS A 776 -9.29 2.87 4.09
N ALA A 777 -8.81 3.84 3.30
CA ALA A 777 -8.70 5.23 3.74
C ALA A 777 -10.06 5.83 4.17
N ILE A 778 -11.15 5.52 3.44
CA ILE A 778 -12.51 5.96 3.81
C ILE A 778 -12.92 5.38 5.16
N VAL A 779 -12.78 4.07 5.36
CA VAL A 779 -13.19 3.39 6.60
C VAL A 779 -12.36 3.86 7.80
N TYR A 780 -11.06 4.11 7.61
CA TYR A 780 -10.13 4.33 8.71
C TYR A 780 -9.84 5.80 9.03
N ILE A 781 -9.98 6.70 8.06
CA ILE A 781 -9.62 8.12 8.22
C ILE A 781 -10.86 9.00 8.11
N ILE A 782 -11.64 8.83 7.04
CA ILE A 782 -12.73 9.76 6.71
C ILE A 782 -13.98 9.46 7.54
N TYR A 783 -14.36 8.20 7.71
CA TYR A 783 -15.55 7.83 8.48
C TYR A 783 -15.49 8.26 9.97
N PRO A 784 -14.34 8.10 10.67
CA PRO A 784 -14.19 8.68 12.01
C PRO A 784 -14.21 10.21 12.04
N LEU A 785 -13.76 10.90 10.98
CA LEU A 785 -13.78 12.36 10.87
C LEU A 785 -15.18 12.90 10.59
N LEU A 786 -15.96 12.25 9.72
CA LEU A 786 -17.35 12.63 9.41
C LEU A 786 -18.30 12.42 10.60
N ARG A 787 -18.00 11.46 11.48
CA ARG A 787 -18.76 11.26 12.73
C ARG A 787 -18.42 12.28 13.82
N ARG A 788 -17.37 13.10 13.63
CA ARG A 788 -16.96 14.17 14.57
C ARG A 788 -17.65 15.51 14.28
N GLN A 789 -18.24 15.68 13.09
CA GLN A 789 -19.19 16.75 12.77
C GLN A 789 -20.60 16.30 13.18
#